data_AF-A0A7Y3KMR8-F1
#
_entry.id   AF-A0A7Y3KMR8-F1
#
_cell.length_a   1.000
_cell.length_b   1.000
_cell.length_c   1.000
_cell.angle_alpha   90.00
_cell.angle_beta   90.00
_cell.angle_gamma   90.00
#
_symmetry.space_group_name_H-M   'P 1'
#
loop_
_entity.id
_entity.type
_entity.pdbx_description
1 polymer ?
#
loop_
_entity_poly.entity_id
_entity_poly.type
_entity_poly.pdbx_seq_one_letter_code
_entity_poly.pdbx_strand_id
1 'polypeptide(L)'
;MALVHTEDRDGVRIITLDNPPVNSLSFALSGEFYPIVEAASADEKVRAVIIRGANRQFSAGADINDFSTEPTPETKTVRDVIAAIERSEKIFVAAIEKNALGGGLELALACDYRVATADTKLGLPEIKLGLLPGAGGTQRLPRAIGAQDALDMMLKGRNVKSDEATSKGLLDEVVDSPEHLLDAALKIAAAAPLGKRRISQRRVELGKGISAQAAAFVVSQAHKMVPAEDAGGLAAHKLIDAVEAAVELPFAYGLAREARLFEELARSAPSFALRHVFFAERELSKIPGLPAAEPLPIAKAAVIGAGTMGTGIAITFAQAGIPVVVIDSNDAAVEKAKQTVFGMFMYQVQKGRMTQEEAWKLGQSIQFTDDYNELAEADVVVEAVFESMDVKKEVFAKVDAIAKPSCILASNTSTLDIDAMASVTKRPEQFLGLHFFVPANIMPLLEIVRGKATSPQALATAFKLGKMLRKTAVLSTNAFGFIGNRMVFDYAKAAGELAEWGISPMRIDRVAKRFGFPMGPFAMGNLSGIDVAWHIAKARPDVAKGKTNVIDRLVEMKRLGQKTMAGYFKYDKSVGKGREPIADPEVEALFADEAKKAGIAARTVDESEILERLTFALVNRGAYLLEEGVALRPGDIDIVYVYGYGFPPHHGGPMWYADEIGVKHVYERVVAFGWEPAPLLKALAEKNGTFANYKQGELIHA
;
A
#
# COMPACT_ATOMS: atom_id res chain seq x y z
N MET A 1 6.18 29.39 -17.48
CA MET A 1 5.61 28.91 -18.76
C MET A 1 4.12 28.75 -18.54
N ALA A 2 3.28 28.98 -19.55
CA ALA A 2 1.84 28.74 -19.43
C ALA A 2 1.59 27.25 -19.15
N LEU A 3 0.68 26.96 -18.23
CA LEU A 3 0.27 25.60 -17.84
C LEU A 3 -0.87 25.08 -18.72
N VAL A 4 -1.52 25.98 -19.48
CA VAL A 4 -2.60 25.65 -20.40
C VAL A 4 -2.37 26.36 -21.74
N HIS A 5 -2.40 25.59 -22.82
CA HIS A 5 -2.25 26.10 -24.19
C HIS A 5 -3.55 25.98 -24.97
N THR A 6 -3.79 26.89 -25.92
CA THR A 6 -4.98 26.85 -26.78
C THR A 6 -4.62 26.97 -28.25
N GLU A 7 -5.29 26.21 -29.10
CA GLU A 7 -5.27 26.36 -30.56
C GLU A 7 -6.69 26.27 -31.14
N ASP A 8 -6.91 26.85 -32.33
CA ASP A 8 -8.18 26.78 -33.06
C ASP A 8 -8.02 25.99 -34.36
N ARG A 9 -8.99 25.10 -34.62
CA ARG A 9 -9.10 24.38 -35.89
C ARG A 9 -10.56 24.26 -36.30
N ASP A 10 -10.93 24.84 -37.44
CA ASP A 10 -12.27 24.73 -38.04
C ASP A 10 -13.43 24.98 -37.05
N GLY A 11 -13.30 26.06 -36.26
CA GLY A 11 -14.26 26.45 -35.23
C GLY A 11 -14.20 25.61 -33.95
N VAL A 12 -13.24 24.71 -33.79
CA VAL A 12 -13.03 23.92 -32.57
C VAL A 12 -11.84 24.50 -31.79
N ARG A 13 -12.08 24.85 -30.53
CA ARG A 13 -11.03 25.29 -29.58
C ARG A 13 -10.41 24.07 -28.92
N ILE A 14 -9.13 23.83 -29.12
CA ILE A 14 -8.39 22.74 -28.47
C ILE A 14 -7.64 23.34 -27.28
N ILE A 15 -7.95 22.85 -26.08
CA ILE A 15 -7.30 23.23 -24.82
C ILE A 15 -6.38 22.08 -24.41
N THR A 16 -5.09 22.38 -24.25
CA THR A 16 -4.06 21.40 -23.86
C THR A 16 -3.53 21.72 -22.47
N LEU A 17 -3.74 20.80 -21.52
CA LEU A 17 -3.15 20.85 -20.18
C LEU A 17 -1.68 20.46 -20.25
N ASP A 18 -0.77 21.30 -19.72
CA ASP A 18 0.67 21.08 -19.77
C ASP A 18 1.32 21.44 -18.42
N ASN A 19 1.03 20.61 -17.43
CA ASN A 19 1.59 20.70 -16.07
C ASN A 19 2.30 19.37 -15.72
N PRO A 20 3.55 19.16 -16.20
CA PRO A 20 4.27 17.92 -15.99
C PRO A 20 4.49 17.62 -14.50
N PRO A 21 4.60 16.34 -14.10
CA PRO A 21 4.68 15.17 -14.98
C PRO A 21 3.32 14.53 -15.33
N VAL A 22 2.23 14.94 -14.69
CA VAL A 22 0.95 14.21 -14.75
C VAL A 22 -0.28 15.10 -14.91
N ASN A 23 -0.10 16.37 -15.26
CA ASN A 23 -1.14 17.37 -15.41
C ASN A 23 -2.03 17.43 -14.16
N SER A 24 -1.42 17.60 -12.99
CA SER A 24 -2.18 17.77 -11.75
C SER A 24 -3.05 19.03 -11.86
N LEU A 25 -4.32 18.90 -11.49
CA LEU A 25 -5.30 19.98 -11.49
C LEU A 25 -5.11 20.84 -10.24
N SER A 26 -3.90 21.39 -10.08
CA SER A 26 -3.54 22.27 -8.97
C SER A 26 -4.33 23.57 -9.02
N PHE A 27 -4.30 24.34 -7.95
CA PHE A 27 -4.83 25.70 -7.93
C PHE A 27 -4.20 26.58 -9.01
N ALA A 28 -2.90 26.42 -9.28
CA ALA A 28 -2.21 27.17 -10.34
C ALA A 28 -2.76 26.83 -11.72
N LEU A 29 -2.84 25.54 -12.07
CA LEU A 29 -3.38 25.13 -13.37
C LEU A 29 -4.87 25.47 -13.50
N SER A 30 -5.66 25.28 -12.42
CA SER A 30 -7.08 25.64 -12.41
C SER A 30 -7.31 27.15 -12.59
N GLY A 31 -6.41 27.97 -12.03
CA GLY A 31 -6.40 29.43 -12.19
C GLY A 31 -6.21 29.89 -13.63
N GLU A 32 -5.34 29.22 -14.40
CA GLU A 32 -5.19 29.48 -15.84
C GLU A 32 -6.31 28.85 -16.68
N PHE A 33 -6.77 27.66 -16.30
CA PHE A 33 -7.73 26.89 -17.09
C PHE A 33 -9.14 27.47 -17.05
N TYR A 34 -9.62 27.90 -15.87
CA TYR A 34 -10.96 28.45 -15.67
C TYR A 34 -11.31 29.61 -16.64
N PRO A 35 -10.51 30.69 -16.74
CA PRO A 35 -10.83 31.80 -17.65
C PRO A 35 -10.77 31.39 -19.12
N ILE A 36 -9.93 30.42 -19.49
CA ILE A 36 -9.86 29.88 -20.86
C ILE A 36 -11.16 29.16 -21.23
N VAL A 37 -11.73 28.38 -20.31
CA VAL A 37 -13.03 27.71 -20.53
C VAL A 37 -14.14 28.74 -20.69
N GLU A 38 -14.22 29.73 -19.80
CA GLU A 38 -15.23 30.81 -19.90
C GLU A 38 -15.11 31.57 -21.23
N ALA A 39 -13.89 31.91 -21.66
CA ALA A 39 -13.64 32.57 -22.94
C ALA A 39 -14.07 31.70 -24.14
N ALA A 40 -13.75 30.41 -24.13
CA ALA A 40 -14.15 29.47 -25.19
C ALA A 40 -15.67 29.30 -25.27
N SER A 41 -16.35 29.32 -24.13
CA SER A 41 -17.81 29.24 -24.05
C SER A 41 -18.50 30.49 -24.60
N ALA A 42 -17.93 31.67 -24.39
CA ALA A 42 -18.48 32.94 -24.87
C ALA A 42 -18.14 33.26 -26.34
N ASP A 43 -17.11 32.65 -26.91
CA ASP A 43 -16.66 32.91 -28.28
C ASP A 43 -17.65 32.34 -29.32
N GLU A 44 -18.23 33.23 -30.13
CA GLU A 44 -19.18 32.86 -31.21
C GLU A 44 -18.50 32.06 -32.33
N LYS A 45 -17.18 32.24 -32.53
CA LYS A 45 -16.42 31.49 -33.54
C LYS A 45 -16.13 30.05 -33.12
N VAL A 46 -16.21 29.77 -31.82
CA VAL A 46 -16.01 28.44 -31.26
C VAL A 46 -17.33 27.69 -31.24
N ARG A 47 -17.45 26.58 -31.97
CA ARG A 47 -18.63 25.70 -31.97
C ARG A 47 -18.51 24.55 -30.98
N ALA A 48 -17.30 24.09 -30.71
CA ALA A 48 -16.99 23.00 -29.80
C ALA A 48 -15.61 23.17 -29.19
N VAL A 49 -15.36 22.47 -28.08
CA VAL A 49 -14.12 22.50 -27.31
C VAL A 49 -13.59 21.09 -27.13
N ILE A 50 -12.30 20.89 -27.35
CA ILE A 50 -11.58 19.66 -27.03
C ILE A 50 -10.67 19.95 -25.84
N ILE A 51 -10.70 19.11 -24.82
CA ILE A 51 -9.73 19.13 -23.72
C ILE A 51 -8.83 17.92 -23.88
N ARG A 52 -7.52 18.15 -23.93
CA ARG A 52 -6.48 17.11 -23.96
C ARG A 52 -5.37 17.43 -22.98
N GLY A 53 -4.47 16.49 -22.73
CA GLY A 53 -3.23 16.75 -22.02
C GLY A 53 -1.99 16.60 -22.91
N ALA A 54 -0.93 17.29 -22.51
CA ALA A 54 0.43 17.12 -23.02
C ALA A 54 1.14 15.96 -22.29
N ASN A 55 2.36 15.64 -22.72
CA ASN A 55 3.25 14.70 -22.02
C ASN A 55 2.68 13.28 -21.82
N ARG A 56 1.82 12.85 -22.75
CA ARG A 56 1.18 11.51 -22.74
C ARG A 56 0.34 11.22 -21.49
N GLN A 57 -0.28 12.26 -20.93
CA GLN A 57 -1.14 12.16 -19.77
C GLN A 57 -2.33 13.09 -19.96
N PHE A 58 -3.55 12.64 -19.72
CA PHE A 58 -4.67 13.56 -19.62
C PHE A 58 -4.61 14.32 -18.30
N SER A 59 -4.87 13.64 -17.17
CA SER A 59 -4.65 14.19 -15.83
C SER A 59 -4.70 13.09 -14.76
N ALA A 60 -3.77 13.13 -13.80
CA ALA A 60 -3.80 12.27 -12.62
C ALA A 60 -4.69 12.79 -11.48
N GLY A 61 -5.42 13.89 -11.68
CA GLY A 61 -6.35 14.45 -10.70
C GLY A 61 -5.85 15.71 -10.02
N ALA A 62 -6.50 16.07 -8.92
CA ALA A 62 -6.12 17.22 -8.10
C ALA A 62 -4.71 17.04 -7.52
N ASP A 63 -4.03 18.16 -7.27
CA ASP A 63 -2.75 18.12 -6.57
C ASP A 63 -2.98 17.88 -5.07
N ILE A 64 -2.43 16.78 -4.55
CA ILE A 64 -2.64 16.39 -3.14
C ILE A 64 -1.93 17.38 -2.21
N ASN A 65 -0.91 18.10 -2.69
CA ASN A 65 -0.27 19.17 -1.90
C ASN A 65 -1.26 20.30 -1.60
N ASP A 66 -2.16 20.61 -2.54
CA ASP A 66 -3.16 21.68 -2.37
C ASP A 66 -4.19 21.33 -1.29
N PHE A 67 -4.40 20.05 -0.96
CA PHE A 67 -5.33 19.64 0.12
C PHE A 67 -4.87 20.06 1.52
N SER A 68 -3.62 20.49 1.66
CA SER A 68 -3.09 21.08 2.90
C SER A 68 -3.26 22.60 2.98
N THR A 69 -3.75 23.23 1.90
CA THR A 69 -3.93 24.68 1.79
C THR A 69 -5.41 25.01 1.71
N GLU A 70 -5.88 25.91 2.57
CA GLU A 70 -7.26 26.41 2.48
C GLU A 70 -7.35 27.44 1.33
N PRO A 71 -8.19 27.21 0.30
CA PRO A 71 -8.30 28.12 -0.83
C PRO A 71 -8.93 29.45 -0.40
N THR A 72 -8.36 30.55 -0.90
CA THR A 72 -8.98 31.88 -0.78
C THR A 72 -10.19 32.01 -1.72
N PRO A 73 -11.12 32.97 -1.52
CA PRO A 73 -12.24 33.19 -2.44
C PRO A 73 -11.85 33.41 -3.90
N GLU A 74 -10.66 33.94 -4.15
CA GLU A 74 -10.12 34.19 -5.49
C GLU A 74 -9.50 32.94 -6.13
N THR A 75 -9.13 31.94 -5.31
CA THR A 75 -8.51 30.70 -5.78
C THR A 75 -9.50 29.90 -6.61
N LYS A 76 -9.18 29.69 -7.89
CA LYS A 76 -9.95 28.79 -8.76
C LYS A 76 -9.50 27.35 -8.54
N THR A 77 -10.50 26.48 -8.44
CA THR A 77 -10.34 25.05 -8.23
C THR A 77 -10.84 24.28 -9.44
N VAL A 78 -10.56 22.98 -9.48
CA VAL A 78 -11.14 22.08 -10.48
C VAL A 78 -12.68 22.10 -10.47
N ARG A 79 -13.32 22.36 -9.31
CA ARG A 79 -14.78 22.50 -9.19
C ARG A 79 -15.29 23.67 -10.03
N ASP A 80 -14.57 24.79 -10.04
CA ASP A 80 -14.94 25.99 -10.79
C ASP A 80 -14.86 25.75 -12.30
N VAL A 81 -13.78 25.10 -12.75
CA VAL A 81 -13.59 24.69 -14.14
C VAL A 81 -14.72 23.77 -14.60
N ILE A 82 -15.02 22.73 -13.82
CA ILE A 82 -16.10 21.78 -14.11
C ILE A 82 -17.46 22.48 -14.15
N ALA A 83 -17.71 23.42 -13.22
CA ALA A 83 -18.94 24.19 -13.22
C ALA A 83 -19.07 25.10 -14.45
N ALA A 84 -17.96 25.68 -14.96
CA ALA A 84 -17.95 26.43 -16.20
C ALA A 84 -18.32 25.57 -17.42
N ILE A 85 -17.74 24.36 -17.51
CA ILE A 85 -18.06 23.38 -18.57
C ILE A 85 -19.55 22.99 -18.52
N GLU A 86 -20.08 22.77 -17.32
CA GLU A 86 -21.49 22.37 -17.11
C GLU A 86 -22.47 23.47 -17.57
N ARG A 87 -22.16 24.75 -17.28
CA ARG A 87 -22.96 25.91 -17.70
C ARG A 87 -22.92 26.19 -19.19
N SER A 88 -21.84 25.78 -19.88
CA SER A 88 -21.67 26.05 -21.29
C SER A 88 -22.66 25.30 -22.18
N GLU A 89 -23.15 25.97 -23.22
CA GLU A 89 -23.95 25.34 -24.29
C GLU A 89 -23.09 24.77 -25.43
N LYS A 90 -21.78 25.08 -25.47
CA LYS A 90 -20.84 24.47 -26.42
C LYS A 90 -20.63 22.98 -26.10
N ILE A 91 -20.34 22.16 -27.11
CA ILE A 91 -19.96 20.75 -26.93
C ILE A 91 -18.52 20.66 -26.43
N PHE A 92 -18.28 19.82 -25.42
CA PHE A 92 -16.96 19.51 -24.88
C PHE A 92 -16.61 18.04 -25.13
N VAL A 93 -15.42 17.78 -25.66
CA VAL A 93 -14.88 16.43 -25.87
C VAL A 93 -13.61 16.27 -25.05
N ALA A 94 -13.55 15.24 -24.19
CA ALA A 94 -12.33 14.85 -23.50
C ALA A 94 -11.54 13.87 -24.38
N ALA A 95 -10.33 14.27 -24.79
CA ALA A 95 -9.37 13.44 -25.49
C ALA A 95 -8.34 12.89 -24.48
N ILE A 96 -8.56 11.66 -24.03
CA ILE A 96 -7.89 11.08 -22.86
C ILE A 96 -6.74 10.16 -23.29
N GLU A 97 -5.52 10.54 -22.92
CA GLU A 97 -4.35 9.66 -23.03
C GLU A 97 -3.91 9.18 -21.63
N LYS A 98 -3.61 7.88 -21.51
CA LYS A 98 -3.10 7.17 -20.33
C LYS A 98 -3.92 7.24 -19.04
N ASN A 99 -4.11 8.40 -18.43
CA ASN A 99 -4.70 8.50 -17.09
C ASN A 99 -5.74 9.62 -17.05
N ALA A 100 -6.95 9.27 -16.64
CA ALA A 100 -7.96 10.18 -16.12
C ALA A 100 -8.32 9.72 -14.70
N LEU A 101 -7.62 10.23 -13.70
CA LEU A 101 -7.75 9.80 -12.31
C LEU A 101 -8.27 10.93 -11.43
N GLY A 102 -9.09 10.60 -10.43
CA GLY A 102 -9.68 11.57 -9.49
C GLY A 102 -10.33 12.74 -10.22
N GLY A 103 -9.94 13.97 -9.86
CA GLY A 103 -10.36 15.20 -10.54
C GLY A 103 -10.21 15.19 -12.08
N GLY A 104 -9.27 14.41 -12.64
CA GLY A 104 -9.13 14.23 -14.08
C GLY A 104 -10.30 13.43 -14.69
N LEU A 105 -10.78 12.40 -13.99
CA LEU A 105 -12.01 11.73 -14.41
C LEU A 105 -13.24 12.61 -14.18
N GLU A 106 -13.27 13.38 -13.09
CA GLU A 106 -14.37 14.32 -12.82
C GLU A 106 -14.48 15.39 -13.92
N LEU A 107 -13.33 15.89 -14.41
CA LEU A 107 -13.24 16.78 -15.57
C LEU A 107 -13.78 16.10 -16.84
N ALA A 108 -13.34 14.87 -17.12
CA ALA A 108 -13.81 14.11 -18.28
C ALA A 108 -15.32 13.77 -18.22
N LEU A 109 -15.86 13.58 -17.02
CA LEU A 109 -17.29 13.35 -16.79
C LEU A 109 -18.12 14.64 -16.98
N ALA A 110 -17.52 15.82 -16.87
CA ALA A 110 -18.19 17.08 -17.19
C ALA A 110 -18.30 17.33 -18.71
N CYS A 111 -17.42 16.72 -19.50
CA CYS A 111 -17.49 16.73 -20.96
C CYS A 111 -18.69 15.92 -21.49
N ASP A 112 -19.14 16.25 -22.70
CA ASP A 112 -20.23 15.54 -23.37
C ASP A 112 -19.78 14.17 -23.89
N TYR A 113 -18.58 14.14 -24.49
CA TYR A 113 -17.99 12.97 -25.11
C TYR A 113 -16.60 12.69 -24.55
N ARG A 114 -16.20 11.41 -24.51
CA ARG A 114 -14.88 10.95 -24.07
C ARG A 114 -14.30 9.98 -25.09
N VAL A 115 -13.15 10.33 -25.66
CA VAL A 115 -12.33 9.46 -26.52
C VAL A 115 -11.07 9.11 -25.76
N ALA A 116 -10.61 7.87 -25.82
CA ALA A 116 -9.39 7.47 -25.12
C ALA A 116 -8.48 6.56 -25.93
N THR A 117 -7.22 6.44 -25.52
CA THR A 117 -6.30 5.40 -26.02
C THR A 117 -6.57 4.05 -25.35
N ALA A 118 -6.20 2.95 -26.00
CA ALA A 118 -6.40 1.58 -25.48
C ALA A 118 -5.70 1.30 -24.12
N ASP A 119 -4.60 2.01 -23.82
CA ASP A 119 -3.84 1.88 -22.56
C ASP A 119 -4.35 2.79 -21.42
N THR A 120 -5.49 3.48 -21.62
CA THR A 120 -6.05 4.41 -20.65
C THR A 120 -6.57 3.72 -19.39
N LYS A 121 -6.34 4.36 -18.25
CA LYS A 121 -6.86 4.02 -16.93
C LYS A 121 -7.74 5.15 -16.43
N LEU A 122 -8.98 4.82 -16.06
CA LEU A 122 -9.95 5.74 -15.50
C LEU A 122 -10.30 5.33 -14.08
N GLY A 123 -10.37 6.26 -13.13
CA GLY A 123 -10.71 5.90 -11.76
C GLY A 123 -10.88 7.10 -10.83
N LEU A 124 -11.56 6.85 -9.71
CA LEU A 124 -11.77 7.81 -8.62
C LEU A 124 -11.17 7.22 -7.33
N PRO A 125 -9.83 7.33 -7.13
CA PRO A 125 -9.11 6.65 -6.07
C PRO A 125 -9.08 7.39 -4.72
N GLU A 126 -9.87 8.45 -4.54
CA GLU A 126 -9.88 9.35 -3.38
C GLU A 126 -10.03 8.63 -2.03
N ILE A 127 -10.71 7.47 -2.02
CA ILE A 127 -10.86 6.64 -0.81
C ILE A 127 -9.52 6.26 -0.19
N LYS A 128 -8.46 6.13 -1.01
CA LYS A 128 -7.10 5.80 -0.56
C LYS A 128 -6.45 6.92 0.24
N LEU A 129 -6.99 8.14 0.18
CA LEU A 129 -6.57 9.32 0.93
C LEU A 129 -7.54 9.64 2.09
N GLY A 130 -8.49 8.75 2.37
CA GLY A 130 -9.57 9.00 3.34
C GLY A 130 -10.56 10.05 2.87
N LEU A 131 -10.70 10.21 1.55
CA LEU A 131 -11.56 11.21 0.92
C LEU A 131 -12.62 10.53 0.04
N LEU A 132 -13.51 11.35 -0.51
CA LEU A 132 -14.40 10.98 -1.61
C LEU A 132 -14.14 11.91 -2.81
N PRO A 133 -14.61 11.58 -4.03
CA PRO A 133 -14.53 12.47 -5.18
C PRO A 133 -15.26 13.78 -4.89
N GLY A 134 -14.55 14.90 -5.02
CA GLY A 134 -15.02 16.19 -4.51
C GLY A 134 -15.47 17.17 -5.58
N ALA A 135 -15.35 16.88 -6.87
CA ALA A 135 -15.68 17.78 -7.98
C ALA A 135 -16.83 17.27 -8.87
N GLY A 136 -17.78 16.58 -8.26
CA GLY A 136 -18.98 16.02 -8.85
C GLY A 136 -18.85 14.57 -9.31
N GLY A 137 -17.76 13.89 -8.98
CA GLY A 137 -17.53 12.49 -9.31
C GLY A 137 -18.57 11.56 -8.71
N THR A 138 -18.95 11.76 -7.43
CA THR A 138 -19.99 10.95 -6.78
C THR A 138 -21.38 11.22 -7.36
N GLN A 139 -21.54 12.32 -8.09
CA GLN A 139 -22.80 12.71 -8.72
C GLN A 139 -22.87 12.28 -10.19
N ARG A 140 -21.78 12.41 -10.95
CA ARG A 140 -21.74 12.10 -12.39
C ARG A 140 -21.45 10.63 -12.67
N LEU A 141 -20.56 9.98 -11.91
CA LEU A 141 -20.20 8.59 -12.19
C LEU A 141 -21.40 7.64 -12.03
N PRO A 142 -22.23 7.71 -10.96
CA PRO A 142 -23.45 6.90 -10.86
C PRO A 142 -24.46 7.16 -11.98
N ARG A 143 -24.53 8.38 -12.52
CA ARG A 143 -25.37 8.74 -13.68
C ARG A 143 -24.81 8.24 -15.01
N ALA A 144 -23.51 7.97 -15.07
CA ALA A 144 -22.83 7.47 -16.25
C ALA A 144 -22.92 5.94 -16.36
N ILE A 145 -22.65 5.23 -15.26
CA ILE A 145 -22.44 3.77 -15.26
C ILE A 145 -23.33 3.01 -14.26
N GLY A 146 -24.21 3.70 -13.54
CA GLY A 146 -25.02 3.14 -12.46
C GLY A 146 -24.34 3.17 -11.09
N ALA A 147 -25.15 3.19 -10.02
CA ALA A 147 -24.68 3.36 -8.64
C ALA A 147 -23.82 2.18 -8.16
N GLN A 148 -24.19 0.94 -8.48
CA GLN A 148 -23.44 -0.25 -8.06
C GLN A 148 -22.01 -0.26 -8.63
N ASP A 149 -21.86 -0.02 -9.93
CA ASP A 149 -20.55 0.02 -10.58
C ASP A 149 -19.71 1.23 -10.11
N ALA A 150 -20.35 2.37 -9.89
CA ALA A 150 -19.69 3.55 -9.35
C ALA A 150 -19.18 3.31 -7.92
N LEU A 151 -19.99 2.72 -7.03
CA LEU A 151 -19.58 2.35 -5.67
C LEU A 151 -18.46 1.31 -5.69
N ASP A 152 -18.53 0.29 -6.56
CA ASP A 152 -17.46 -0.70 -6.72
C ASP A 152 -16.13 -0.04 -7.11
N MET A 153 -16.15 0.93 -8.03
CA MET A 153 -14.97 1.68 -8.44
C MET A 153 -14.42 2.56 -7.30
N MET A 154 -15.28 3.37 -6.68
CA MET A 154 -14.89 4.38 -5.69
C MET A 154 -14.51 3.78 -4.34
N LEU A 155 -15.28 2.82 -3.80
CA LEU A 155 -14.98 2.19 -2.50
C LEU A 155 -13.68 1.37 -2.54
N LYS A 156 -13.34 0.79 -3.69
CA LYS A 156 -12.08 0.06 -3.88
C LYS A 156 -10.94 0.97 -4.34
N GLY A 157 -11.24 2.21 -4.71
CA GLY A 157 -10.30 3.13 -5.36
C GLY A 157 -9.58 2.50 -6.55
N ARG A 158 -10.29 1.66 -7.32
CA ARG A 158 -9.71 0.88 -8.43
C ARG A 158 -9.84 1.62 -9.75
N ASN A 159 -8.90 1.38 -10.64
CA ASN A 159 -8.95 1.92 -11.99
C ASN A 159 -9.57 0.89 -12.94
N VAL A 160 -10.40 1.35 -13.87
CA VAL A 160 -10.91 0.58 -15.00
C VAL A 160 -10.04 0.86 -16.23
N LYS A 161 -9.84 -0.16 -17.07
CA LYS A 161 -9.17 -0.04 -18.38
C LYS A 161 -10.17 0.36 -19.46
N SER A 162 -9.69 0.76 -20.63
CA SER A 162 -10.51 1.24 -21.74
C SER A 162 -11.59 0.25 -22.21
N ASP A 163 -11.33 -1.06 -22.17
CA ASP A 163 -12.27 -2.13 -22.51
C ASP A 163 -13.45 -2.21 -21.52
N GLU A 164 -13.15 -2.27 -20.21
CA GLU A 164 -14.17 -2.23 -19.16
C GLU A 164 -14.93 -0.90 -19.21
N ALA A 165 -14.23 0.23 -19.36
CA ALA A 165 -14.83 1.56 -19.41
C ALA A 165 -15.80 1.73 -20.58
N THR A 166 -15.46 1.20 -21.76
CA THR A 166 -16.35 1.22 -22.94
C THR A 166 -17.58 0.36 -22.70
N SER A 167 -17.42 -0.86 -22.18
CA SER A 167 -18.57 -1.74 -21.93
C SER A 167 -19.55 -1.21 -20.87
N LYS A 168 -19.07 -0.36 -19.95
CA LYS A 168 -19.90 0.36 -18.96
C LYS A 168 -20.46 1.70 -19.46
N GLY A 169 -20.09 2.16 -20.66
CA GLY A 169 -20.55 3.43 -21.22
C GLY A 169 -19.84 4.67 -20.66
N LEU A 170 -18.66 4.50 -20.05
CA LEU A 170 -17.82 5.60 -19.56
C LEU A 170 -17.01 6.25 -20.69
N LEU A 171 -16.64 5.48 -21.72
CA LEU A 171 -15.98 5.97 -22.94
C LEU A 171 -16.91 5.85 -24.14
N ASP A 172 -16.85 6.83 -25.03
CA ASP A 172 -17.63 6.85 -26.28
C ASP A 172 -16.85 6.21 -27.43
N GLU A 173 -15.52 6.37 -27.47
CA GLU A 173 -14.65 5.78 -28.50
C GLU A 173 -13.26 5.47 -27.91
N VAL A 174 -12.64 4.38 -28.38
CA VAL A 174 -11.26 4.01 -28.06
C VAL A 174 -10.46 3.91 -29.35
N VAL A 175 -9.32 4.60 -29.41
CA VAL A 175 -8.39 4.60 -30.54
C VAL A 175 -7.18 3.71 -30.29
N ASP A 176 -6.63 3.16 -31.37
CA ASP A 176 -5.51 2.22 -31.33
C ASP A 176 -4.17 2.88 -30.98
N SER A 177 -4.02 4.18 -31.25
CA SER A 177 -2.78 4.92 -30.96
C SER A 177 -3.00 6.39 -30.56
N PRO A 178 -2.07 6.98 -29.78
CA PRO A 178 -2.15 8.38 -29.35
C PRO A 178 -2.25 9.39 -30.48
N GLU A 179 -1.57 9.16 -31.60
CA GLU A 179 -1.61 10.03 -32.78
C GLU A 179 -3.01 10.16 -33.40
N HIS A 180 -3.87 9.15 -33.27
CA HIS A 180 -5.26 9.21 -33.78
C HIS A 180 -6.24 9.88 -32.80
N LEU A 181 -5.83 10.14 -31.55
CA LEU A 181 -6.71 10.60 -30.49
C LEU A 181 -7.32 11.99 -30.80
N LEU A 182 -6.51 12.93 -31.27
CA LEU A 182 -6.98 14.27 -31.59
C LEU A 182 -7.92 14.25 -32.81
N ASP A 183 -7.61 13.46 -33.83
CA ASP A 183 -8.42 13.36 -35.04
C ASP A 183 -9.79 12.75 -34.74
N ALA A 184 -9.86 11.72 -33.90
CA ALA A 184 -11.12 11.15 -33.42
C ALA A 184 -11.95 12.17 -32.61
N ALA A 185 -11.30 12.92 -31.72
CA ALA A 185 -11.97 13.98 -30.96
C ALA A 185 -12.47 15.12 -31.87
N LEU A 186 -11.69 15.52 -32.88
CA LEU A 186 -12.08 16.51 -33.89
C LEU A 186 -13.25 16.02 -34.73
N LYS A 187 -13.26 14.75 -35.13
CA LYS A 187 -14.37 14.14 -35.87
C LYS A 187 -15.68 14.19 -35.07
N ILE A 188 -15.62 13.90 -33.77
CA ILE A 188 -16.78 14.03 -32.87
C ILE A 188 -17.17 15.50 -32.75
N ALA A 189 -16.24 16.40 -32.43
CA ALA A 189 -16.52 17.83 -32.31
C ALA A 189 -17.07 18.45 -33.61
N ALA A 190 -16.73 17.88 -34.76
CA ALA A 190 -17.16 18.36 -36.06
C ALA A 190 -18.55 17.89 -36.48
N ALA A 191 -19.07 16.80 -35.92
CA ALA A 191 -20.33 16.21 -36.34
C ALA A 191 -21.54 17.08 -35.94
N ALA A 192 -22.46 17.27 -36.88
CA ALA A 192 -23.67 18.07 -36.70
C ALA A 192 -24.95 17.31 -37.08
N PRO A 193 -26.07 17.52 -36.37
CA PRO A 193 -26.17 18.18 -35.07
C PRO A 193 -25.90 17.19 -33.92
N LEU A 194 -24.84 17.40 -33.14
CA LEU A 194 -24.69 16.76 -31.84
C LEU A 194 -25.30 17.68 -30.78
N GLY A 195 -26.39 17.23 -30.15
CA GLY A 195 -26.93 17.91 -28.96
C GLY A 195 -25.98 17.76 -27.77
N LYS A 196 -26.04 18.70 -26.83
CA LYS A 196 -25.32 18.61 -25.55
C LYS A 196 -25.71 17.33 -24.80
N ARG A 197 -24.74 16.57 -24.31
CA ARG A 197 -24.94 15.27 -23.61
C ARG A 197 -24.48 15.38 -22.17
N ARG A 198 -25.16 16.21 -21.38
CA ARG A 198 -24.85 16.41 -19.96
C ARG A 198 -25.15 15.15 -19.15
N ILE A 199 -24.12 14.58 -18.51
CA ILE A 199 -24.30 13.43 -17.60
C ILE A 199 -25.18 13.81 -16.39
N SER A 200 -25.10 15.07 -15.93
CA SER A 200 -25.90 15.63 -14.83
C SER A 200 -27.42 15.50 -15.02
N GLN A 201 -27.89 15.48 -16.28
CA GLN A 201 -29.30 15.39 -16.64
C GLN A 201 -29.80 13.94 -16.73
N ARG A 202 -28.91 12.95 -16.68
CA ARG A 202 -29.28 11.54 -16.68
C ARG A 202 -29.82 11.13 -15.31
N ARG A 203 -30.73 10.15 -15.32
CA ARG A 203 -31.18 9.48 -14.08
C ARG A 203 -30.12 8.47 -13.65
N VAL A 204 -29.99 8.27 -12.34
CA VAL A 204 -29.14 7.21 -11.80
C VAL A 204 -29.89 5.88 -11.89
N GLU A 205 -29.25 4.88 -12.48
CA GLU A 205 -29.69 3.49 -12.37
C GLU A 205 -29.04 2.87 -11.13
N LEU A 206 -29.81 2.15 -10.31
CA LEU A 206 -29.26 1.47 -9.13
C LEU A 206 -28.44 0.21 -9.50
N GLY A 207 -28.76 -0.36 -10.66
CA GLY A 207 -28.23 -1.62 -11.20
C GLY A 207 -29.26 -2.24 -12.16
N LYS A 208 -28.82 -3.16 -13.03
CA LYS A 208 -29.70 -3.76 -14.06
C LYS A 208 -30.95 -4.38 -13.43
N GLY A 209 -32.12 -3.74 -13.62
CA GLY A 209 -33.42 -4.23 -13.17
C GLY A 209 -33.83 -3.91 -11.72
N ILE A 210 -33.09 -3.07 -10.98
CA ILE A 210 -33.44 -2.68 -9.61
C ILE A 210 -34.29 -1.41 -9.64
N SER A 211 -35.48 -1.46 -9.03
CA SER A 211 -36.38 -0.30 -8.98
C SER A 211 -35.87 0.78 -8.03
N ALA A 212 -36.20 2.05 -8.31
CA ALA A 212 -35.82 3.18 -7.45
C ALA A 212 -36.33 3.04 -5.99
N GLN A 213 -37.39 2.27 -5.76
CA GLN A 213 -37.94 2.00 -4.42
C GLN A 213 -37.00 1.14 -3.56
N ALA A 214 -36.02 0.47 -4.16
CA ALA A 214 -35.02 -0.32 -3.45
C ALA A 214 -33.78 0.49 -3.03
N ALA A 215 -33.69 1.79 -3.37
CA ALA A 215 -32.51 2.63 -3.10
C ALA A 215 -32.09 2.59 -1.62
N ALA A 216 -33.02 2.89 -0.70
CA ALA A 216 -32.75 2.89 0.75
C ALA A 216 -32.27 1.51 1.25
N PHE A 217 -32.79 0.42 0.69
CA PHE A 217 -32.32 -0.92 1.02
C PHE A 217 -30.89 -1.17 0.52
N VAL A 218 -30.60 -0.80 -0.74
CA VAL A 218 -29.26 -0.95 -1.33
C VAL A 218 -28.22 -0.14 -0.56
N VAL A 219 -28.53 1.11 -0.20
CA VAL A 219 -27.67 1.96 0.62
C VAL A 219 -27.43 1.34 2.00
N SER A 220 -28.48 0.87 2.67
CA SER A 220 -28.36 0.18 3.96
C SER A 220 -27.45 -1.05 3.88
N GLN A 221 -27.53 -1.83 2.80
CA GLN A 221 -26.63 -2.98 2.60
C GLN A 221 -25.19 -2.52 2.32
N ALA A 222 -25.00 -1.46 1.52
CA ALA A 222 -23.67 -0.92 1.24
C ALA A 222 -22.94 -0.50 2.53
N HIS A 223 -23.62 0.17 3.46
CA HIS A 223 -23.05 0.54 4.76
C HIS A 223 -22.67 -0.68 5.62
N LYS A 224 -23.39 -1.80 5.52
CA LYS A 224 -23.06 -3.04 6.24
C LYS A 224 -21.85 -3.77 5.65
N MET A 225 -21.48 -3.46 4.41
CA MET A 225 -20.36 -4.09 3.70
C MET A 225 -19.02 -3.38 3.91
N VAL A 226 -19.03 -2.19 4.51
CA VAL A 226 -17.82 -1.42 4.82
C VAL A 226 -17.52 -1.48 6.33
N PRO A 227 -16.25 -1.28 6.76
CA PRO A 227 -15.91 -1.20 8.17
C PRO A 227 -16.68 -0.08 8.88
N ALA A 228 -16.86 -0.19 10.20
CA ALA A 228 -17.41 0.90 11.01
C ALA A 228 -16.52 2.15 10.93
N GLU A 229 -17.09 3.33 11.20
CA GLU A 229 -16.37 4.61 11.07
C GLU A 229 -15.09 4.67 11.92
N ASP A 230 -15.17 4.22 13.18
CA ASP A 230 -14.05 4.16 14.14
C ASP A 230 -13.03 3.06 13.82
N ALA A 231 -13.36 2.14 12.92
CA ALA A 231 -12.48 1.09 12.42
C ALA A 231 -11.94 1.38 11.00
N GLY A 232 -11.82 2.68 10.65
CA GLY A 232 -11.30 3.13 9.36
C GLY A 232 -12.34 3.24 8.23
N GLY A 233 -13.63 3.11 8.55
CA GLY A 233 -14.73 3.15 7.59
C GLY A 233 -15.26 4.55 7.25
N LEU A 234 -14.80 5.60 7.93
CA LEU A 234 -15.40 6.94 7.85
C LEU A 234 -15.61 7.42 6.40
N ALA A 235 -14.54 7.44 5.58
CA ALA A 235 -14.63 7.89 4.19
C ALA A 235 -15.55 7.01 3.33
N ALA A 236 -15.62 5.71 3.61
CA ALA A 236 -16.47 4.78 2.89
C ALA A 236 -17.96 5.03 3.18
N HIS A 237 -18.32 5.27 4.44
CA HIS A 237 -19.67 5.66 4.83
C HIS A 237 -20.08 6.99 4.16
N LYS A 238 -19.25 8.03 4.24
CA LYS A 238 -19.55 9.33 3.62
C LYS A 238 -19.62 9.26 2.09
N LEU A 239 -18.82 8.39 1.46
CA LEU A 239 -18.90 8.13 0.02
C LEU A 239 -20.25 7.48 -0.37
N ILE A 240 -20.74 6.54 0.43
CA ILE A 240 -22.06 5.93 0.23
C ILE A 240 -23.16 7.00 0.36
N ASP A 241 -23.10 7.85 1.40
CA ASP A 241 -24.04 8.98 1.57
C ASP A 241 -24.03 9.94 0.37
N ALA A 242 -22.85 10.19 -0.22
CA ALA A 242 -22.72 11.07 -1.38
C ALA A 242 -23.35 10.46 -2.63
N VAL A 243 -23.22 9.13 -2.82
CA VAL A 243 -23.86 8.41 -3.93
C VAL A 243 -25.37 8.28 -3.70
N GLU A 244 -25.83 8.09 -2.46
CA GLU A 244 -27.26 8.13 -2.12
C GLU A 244 -27.88 9.46 -2.55
N ALA A 245 -27.21 10.59 -2.27
CA ALA A 245 -27.66 11.90 -2.72
C ALA A 245 -27.77 12.01 -4.26
N ALA A 246 -26.93 11.30 -5.01
CA ALA A 246 -27.02 11.26 -6.47
C ALA A 246 -28.31 10.57 -6.95
N VAL A 247 -28.82 9.60 -6.18
CA VAL A 247 -30.06 8.87 -6.46
C VAL A 247 -31.29 9.67 -6.04
N GLU A 248 -31.28 10.26 -4.84
CA GLU A 248 -32.48 10.81 -4.22
C GLU A 248 -32.70 12.30 -4.52
N LEU A 249 -31.63 13.06 -4.73
CA LEU A 249 -31.68 14.51 -4.80
C LEU A 249 -31.52 15.03 -6.25
N PRO A 250 -32.08 16.21 -6.55
CA PRO A 250 -31.70 16.95 -7.75
C PRO A 250 -30.19 17.20 -7.76
N PHE A 251 -29.59 17.18 -8.96
CA PHE A 251 -28.12 17.21 -9.16
C PHE A 251 -27.39 18.32 -8.38
N ALA A 252 -27.93 19.54 -8.36
CA ALA A 252 -27.33 20.66 -7.64
C ALA A 252 -27.27 20.44 -6.12
N TYR A 253 -28.30 19.82 -5.53
CA TYR A 253 -28.32 19.48 -4.10
C TYR A 253 -27.39 18.29 -3.80
N GLY A 254 -27.28 17.33 -4.73
CA GLY A 254 -26.29 16.26 -4.66
C GLY A 254 -24.86 16.79 -4.63
N LEU A 255 -24.51 17.74 -5.50
CA LEU A 255 -23.21 18.42 -5.49
C LEU A 255 -22.94 19.16 -4.17
N ALA A 256 -23.94 19.85 -3.62
CA ALA A 256 -23.79 20.52 -2.33
C ALA A 256 -23.55 19.52 -1.18
N ARG A 257 -24.23 18.35 -1.22
CA ARG A 257 -24.02 17.27 -0.24
C ARG A 257 -22.62 16.68 -0.36
N GLU A 258 -22.16 16.40 -1.59
CA GLU A 258 -20.80 15.92 -1.87
C GLU A 258 -19.75 16.90 -1.34
N ALA A 259 -19.86 18.18 -1.66
CA ALA A 259 -18.90 19.20 -1.21
C ALA A 259 -18.78 19.26 0.32
N ARG A 260 -19.91 19.26 1.03
CA ARG A 260 -19.95 19.26 2.50
C ARG A 260 -19.28 18.01 3.09
N LEU A 261 -19.57 16.83 2.55
CA LEU A 261 -18.99 15.57 3.02
C LEU A 261 -17.49 15.50 2.72
N PHE A 262 -17.05 16.00 1.56
CA PHE A 262 -15.64 16.12 1.22
C PHE A 262 -14.90 17.00 2.23
N GLU A 263 -15.44 18.16 2.57
CA GLU A 263 -14.84 19.11 3.52
C GLU A 263 -14.75 18.55 4.95
N GLU A 264 -15.75 17.76 5.36
CA GLU A 264 -15.73 17.02 6.62
C GLU A 264 -14.57 16.01 6.64
N LEU A 265 -14.43 15.22 5.57
CA LEU A 265 -13.35 14.22 5.45
C LEU A 265 -11.97 14.87 5.37
N ALA A 266 -11.81 15.94 4.59
CA ALA A 266 -10.52 16.62 4.40
C ALA A 266 -9.95 17.21 5.70
N ARG A 267 -10.78 17.44 6.72
CA ARG A 267 -10.38 17.92 8.06
C ARG A 267 -10.33 16.80 9.11
N SER A 268 -10.56 15.55 8.73
CA SER A 268 -10.59 14.41 9.64
C SER A 268 -9.19 13.82 9.88
N ALA A 269 -8.94 13.34 11.10
CA ALA A 269 -7.70 12.65 11.46
C ALA A 269 -7.36 11.45 10.55
N PRO A 270 -8.33 10.55 10.21
CA PRO A 270 -8.08 9.49 9.23
C PRO A 270 -7.59 9.95 7.87
N SER A 271 -8.09 11.08 7.36
CA SER A 271 -7.62 11.62 6.07
C SER A 271 -6.24 12.25 6.17
N PHE A 272 -5.88 12.90 7.28
CA PHE A 272 -4.51 13.36 7.50
C PHE A 272 -3.52 12.19 7.55
N ALA A 273 -3.87 11.13 8.29
CA ALA A 273 -3.10 9.90 8.39
C ALA A 273 -2.88 9.21 7.02
N LEU A 274 -3.93 9.06 6.22
CA LEU A 274 -3.82 8.43 4.89
C LEU A 274 -3.04 9.28 3.89
N ARG A 275 -3.13 10.62 3.98
CA ARG A 275 -2.27 11.53 3.20
C ARG A 275 -0.81 11.44 3.64
N HIS A 276 -0.54 11.32 4.93
CA HIS A 276 0.81 11.06 5.44
C HIS A 276 1.40 9.79 4.84
N VAL A 277 0.66 8.67 4.87
CA VAL A 277 1.09 7.40 4.24
C VAL A 277 1.40 7.61 2.75
N PHE A 278 0.53 8.30 2.02
CA PHE A 278 0.75 8.59 0.60
C PHE A 278 2.04 9.37 0.33
N PHE A 279 2.34 10.41 1.13
CA PHE A 279 3.56 11.19 0.97
C PHE A 279 4.79 10.40 1.44
N ALA A 280 4.70 9.71 2.58
CA ALA A 280 5.77 8.87 3.10
C ALA A 280 6.21 7.80 2.08
N GLU A 281 5.26 7.15 1.39
CA GLU A 281 5.56 6.16 0.35
C GLU A 281 6.37 6.77 -0.82
N ARG A 282 6.05 8.00 -1.22
CA ARG A 282 6.75 8.69 -2.33
C ARG A 282 8.14 9.19 -1.94
N GLU A 283 8.37 9.36 -0.66
CA GLU A 283 9.66 9.80 -0.12
C GLU A 283 10.67 8.64 -0.03
N LEU A 284 10.22 7.38 0.08
CA LEU A 284 11.07 6.19 0.30
C LEU A 284 12.27 6.09 -0.64
N SER A 285 12.08 6.38 -1.93
CA SER A 285 13.15 6.30 -2.93
C SER A 285 14.13 7.48 -2.91
N LYS A 286 13.82 8.53 -2.14
CA LYS A 286 14.68 9.71 -1.97
C LYS A 286 15.56 9.48 -0.74
N ILE A 287 16.82 9.16 -0.97
CA ILE A 287 17.78 8.87 0.10
C ILE A 287 18.86 9.96 0.11
N PRO A 288 18.86 10.87 1.11
CA PRO A 288 19.88 11.90 1.26
C PRO A 288 21.29 11.29 1.39
N GLY A 289 22.29 11.97 0.83
CA GLY A 289 23.70 11.58 0.96
C GLY A 289 24.15 10.41 0.07
N LEU A 290 23.25 9.74 -0.66
CA LEU A 290 23.64 8.74 -1.66
C LEU A 290 23.83 9.37 -3.05
N PRO A 291 24.96 9.12 -3.73
CA PRO A 291 25.15 9.60 -5.09
C PRO A 291 24.16 8.91 -6.03
N ALA A 292 23.65 9.65 -7.01
CA ALA A 292 22.83 9.07 -8.07
C ALA A 292 23.64 8.01 -8.83
N ALA A 293 23.07 6.84 -9.03
CA ALA A 293 23.68 5.75 -9.77
C ALA A 293 22.66 5.12 -10.71
N GLU A 294 23.09 4.81 -11.93
CA GLU A 294 22.25 4.13 -12.91
C GLU A 294 22.08 2.65 -12.51
N PRO A 295 20.83 2.18 -12.35
CA PRO A 295 20.56 0.81 -11.94
C PRO A 295 20.89 -0.19 -13.06
N LEU A 296 21.43 -1.35 -12.68
CA LEU A 296 21.75 -2.44 -13.60
C LEU A 296 20.44 -3.02 -14.21
N PRO A 297 20.51 -3.54 -15.45
CA PRO A 297 19.38 -4.27 -16.04
C PRO A 297 19.17 -5.61 -15.32
N ILE A 298 17.91 -5.99 -15.14
CA ILE A 298 17.51 -7.29 -14.59
C ILE A 298 16.60 -7.97 -15.61
N ALA A 299 17.08 -9.06 -16.19
CA ALA A 299 16.39 -9.88 -17.19
C ALA A 299 16.17 -11.32 -16.71
N LYS A 300 17.05 -11.88 -15.87
CA LYS A 300 16.92 -13.23 -15.28
C LYS A 300 17.19 -13.18 -13.78
N ALA A 301 16.35 -13.84 -12.99
CA ALA A 301 16.53 -13.98 -11.54
C ALA A 301 16.84 -15.42 -11.15
N ALA A 302 17.45 -15.61 -9.98
CA ALA A 302 17.58 -16.90 -9.34
C ALA A 302 17.15 -16.81 -7.86
N VAL A 303 16.59 -17.90 -7.34
CA VAL A 303 16.21 -18.05 -5.94
C VAL A 303 16.84 -19.32 -5.39
N ILE A 304 17.59 -19.22 -4.30
CA ILE A 304 18.16 -20.40 -3.63
C ILE A 304 17.23 -20.82 -2.50
N GLY A 305 16.66 -22.02 -2.62
CA GLY A 305 15.67 -22.60 -1.70
C GLY A 305 14.27 -22.63 -2.31
N ALA A 306 13.64 -23.80 -2.31
CA ALA A 306 12.28 -24.07 -2.77
C ALA A 306 11.26 -24.13 -1.60
N GLY A 307 11.63 -23.64 -0.43
CA GLY A 307 10.72 -23.50 0.71
C GLY A 307 9.58 -22.50 0.47
N THR A 308 8.78 -22.22 1.51
CA THR A 308 7.63 -21.29 1.40
C THR A 308 8.03 -19.90 0.92
N MET A 309 9.15 -19.35 1.44
CA MET A 309 9.65 -18.03 1.03
C MET A 309 10.16 -18.05 -0.40
N GLY A 310 11.07 -18.98 -0.74
CA GLY A 310 11.63 -19.04 -2.08
C GLY A 310 10.59 -19.28 -3.17
N THR A 311 9.58 -20.12 -2.91
CA THR A 311 8.44 -20.31 -3.82
C THR A 311 7.66 -19.00 -4.02
N GLY A 312 7.36 -18.27 -2.94
CA GLY A 312 6.65 -16.99 -3.03
C GLY A 312 7.46 -15.90 -3.75
N ILE A 313 8.78 -15.86 -3.54
CA ILE A 313 9.70 -14.95 -4.23
C ILE A 313 9.72 -15.27 -5.73
N ALA A 314 9.84 -16.56 -6.10
CA ALA A 314 9.80 -16.98 -7.50
C ALA A 314 8.49 -16.60 -8.21
N ILE A 315 7.34 -16.78 -7.55
CA ILE A 315 6.04 -16.32 -8.08
C ILE A 315 6.05 -14.80 -8.30
N THR A 316 6.65 -14.04 -7.39
CA THR A 316 6.73 -12.57 -7.48
C THR A 316 7.54 -12.13 -8.71
N PHE A 317 8.69 -12.75 -8.97
CA PHE A 317 9.51 -12.49 -10.16
C PHE A 317 8.75 -12.85 -11.45
N ALA A 318 8.13 -14.03 -11.50
CA ALA A 318 7.36 -14.48 -12.66
C ALA A 318 6.22 -13.51 -12.99
N GLN A 319 5.45 -13.07 -11.99
CA GLN A 319 4.35 -12.11 -12.15
C GLN A 319 4.82 -10.73 -12.62
N ALA A 320 6.07 -10.37 -12.35
CA ALA A 320 6.71 -9.16 -12.87
C ALA A 320 7.25 -9.32 -14.29
N GLY A 321 7.16 -10.52 -14.88
CA GLY A 321 7.69 -10.85 -16.20
C GLY A 321 9.19 -11.12 -16.21
N ILE A 322 9.80 -11.44 -15.05
CA ILE A 322 11.21 -11.80 -14.93
C ILE A 322 11.30 -13.33 -14.79
N PRO A 323 11.85 -14.05 -15.78
CA PRO A 323 12.13 -15.48 -15.66
C PRO A 323 13.01 -15.77 -14.46
N VAL A 324 12.70 -16.85 -13.74
CA VAL A 324 13.36 -17.22 -12.49
C VAL A 324 13.71 -18.70 -12.45
N VAL A 325 14.93 -18.99 -12.02
CA VAL A 325 15.37 -20.35 -11.67
C VAL A 325 15.36 -20.51 -10.14
N VAL A 326 14.76 -21.59 -9.65
CA VAL A 326 14.72 -21.95 -8.24
C VAL A 326 15.64 -23.14 -8.03
N ILE A 327 16.65 -22.97 -7.18
CA ILE A 327 17.68 -23.97 -6.93
C ILE A 327 17.48 -24.57 -5.54
N ASP A 328 17.21 -25.88 -5.47
CA ASP A 328 17.10 -26.61 -4.21
C ASP A 328 17.45 -28.09 -4.44
N SER A 329 18.21 -28.69 -3.52
CA SER A 329 18.62 -30.10 -3.60
C SER A 329 17.60 -31.07 -2.98
N ASN A 330 16.52 -30.55 -2.38
CA ASN A 330 15.47 -31.36 -1.78
C ASN A 330 14.29 -31.53 -2.73
N ASP A 331 14.23 -32.71 -3.37
CA ASP A 331 13.16 -33.08 -4.31
C ASP A 331 11.75 -32.90 -3.74
N ALA A 332 11.54 -33.22 -2.46
CA ALA A 332 10.24 -33.07 -1.82
C ALA A 332 9.82 -31.59 -1.64
N ALA A 333 10.80 -30.71 -1.36
CA ALA A 333 10.57 -29.27 -1.31
C ALA A 333 10.25 -28.72 -2.71
N VAL A 334 11.02 -29.13 -3.72
CA VAL A 334 10.80 -28.76 -5.13
C VAL A 334 9.42 -29.18 -5.62
N GLU A 335 9.01 -30.42 -5.37
CA GLU A 335 7.71 -30.92 -5.81
C GLU A 335 6.56 -30.16 -5.12
N LYS A 336 6.68 -29.89 -3.82
CA LYS A 336 5.72 -29.06 -3.09
C LYS A 336 5.66 -27.62 -3.63
N ALA A 337 6.80 -27.04 -4.01
CA ALA A 337 6.86 -25.72 -4.62
C ALA A 337 6.13 -25.69 -5.97
N LYS A 338 6.39 -26.67 -6.84
CA LYS A 338 5.69 -26.82 -8.14
C LYS A 338 4.17 -26.91 -7.96
N GLN A 339 3.71 -27.73 -7.02
CA GLN A 339 2.29 -27.85 -6.70
C GLN A 339 1.68 -26.54 -6.18
N THR A 340 2.43 -25.80 -5.36
CA THR A 340 2.00 -24.50 -4.82
C THR A 340 1.86 -23.45 -5.93
N VAL A 341 2.86 -23.36 -6.83
CA VAL A 341 2.83 -22.47 -8.00
C VAL A 341 1.63 -22.79 -8.88
N PHE A 342 1.48 -24.06 -9.26
CA PHE A 342 0.39 -24.51 -10.12
C PHE A 342 -0.98 -24.22 -9.49
N GLY A 343 -1.17 -24.60 -8.23
CA GLY A 343 -2.42 -24.37 -7.51
C GLY A 343 -2.78 -22.88 -7.40
N MET A 344 -1.79 -22.01 -7.21
CA MET A 344 -1.99 -20.56 -7.14
C MET A 344 -2.46 -19.97 -8.47
N PHE A 345 -1.80 -20.31 -9.59
CA PHE A 345 -2.21 -19.80 -10.90
C PHE A 345 -3.56 -20.36 -11.34
N MET A 346 -3.82 -21.64 -11.12
CA MET A 346 -5.13 -22.24 -11.41
C MET A 346 -6.26 -21.61 -10.57
N TYR A 347 -5.96 -21.21 -9.34
CA TYR A 347 -6.92 -20.46 -8.53
C TYR A 347 -7.25 -19.09 -9.14
N GLN A 348 -6.28 -18.36 -9.70
CA GLN A 348 -6.54 -17.08 -10.39
C GLN A 348 -7.37 -17.28 -11.66
N VAL A 349 -7.11 -18.36 -12.41
CA VAL A 349 -7.92 -18.75 -13.58
C VAL A 349 -9.37 -19.04 -13.16
N GLN A 350 -9.58 -19.83 -12.10
CA GLN A 350 -10.91 -20.11 -11.57
C GLN A 350 -11.65 -18.83 -11.11
N LYS A 351 -10.91 -17.83 -10.63
CA LYS A 351 -11.46 -16.52 -10.25
C LYS A 351 -11.67 -15.56 -11.42
N GLY A 352 -11.38 -15.98 -12.65
CA GLY A 352 -11.50 -15.14 -13.85
C GLY A 352 -10.54 -13.95 -13.87
N ARG A 353 -9.45 -14.01 -13.09
CA ARG A 353 -8.45 -12.93 -12.96
C ARG A 353 -7.26 -13.10 -13.90
N MET A 354 -7.18 -14.24 -14.58
CA MET A 354 -6.09 -14.64 -15.46
C MET A 354 -6.63 -15.69 -16.45
N THR A 355 -6.12 -15.70 -17.68
CA THR A 355 -6.44 -16.77 -18.65
C THR A 355 -5.59 -18.01 -18.41
N GLN A 356 -6.01 -19.16 -18.94
CA GLN A 356 -5.23 -20.39 -18.84
C GLN A 356 -3.88 -20.28 -19.59
N GLU A 357 -3.85 -19.56 -20.71
CA GLU A 357 -2.62 -19.31 -21.48
C GLU A 357 -1.63 -18.43 -20.70
N GLU A 358 -2.12 -17.37 -20.05
CA GLU A 358 -1.31 -16.53 -19.17
C GLU A 358 -0.72 -17.33 -18.00
N ALA A 359 -1.54 -18.18 -17.37
CA ALA A 359 -1.11 -19.06 -16.28
C ALA A 359 -0.02 -20.04 -16.74
N TRP A 360 -0.17 -20.64 -17.92
CA TRP A 360 0.83 -21.54 -18.50
C TRP A 360 2.15 -20.82 -18.77
N LYS A 361 2.10 -19.65 -19.41
CA LYS A 361 3.29 -18.83 -19.71
C LYS A 361 4.04 -18.42 -18.43
N LEU A 362 3.32 -18.02 -17.38
CA LEU A 362 3.91 -17.70 -16.08
C LEU A 362 4.54 -18.95 -15.43
N GLY A 363 3.85 -20.09 -15.48
CA GLY A 363 4.40 -21.36 -14.97
C GLY A 363 5.71 -21.74 -15.64
N GLN A 364 5.80 -21.61 -16.96
CA GLN A 364 7.03 -21.90 -17.72
C GLN A 364 8.19 -20.95 -17.42
N SER A 365 7.90 -19.74 -16.92
CA SER A 365 8.93 -18.78 -16.52
C SER A 365 9.60 -19.12 -15.19
N ILE A 366 9.08 -20.13 -14.44
CA ILE A 366 9.66 -20.63 -13.20
C ILE A 366 10.27 -22.01 -13.46
N GLN A 367 11.60 -22.08 -13.44
CA GLN A 367 12.34 -23.32 -13.61
C GLN A 367 12.83 -23.81 -12.25
N PHE A 368 12.82 -25.12 -12.02
CA PHE A 368 13.33 -25.75 -10.80
C PHE A 368 14.48 -26.68 -11.18
N THR A 369 15.60 -26.58 -10.47
CA THR A 369 16.81 -27.36 -10.71
C THR A 369 17.58 -27.56 -9.40
N ASP A 370 18.53 -28.50 -9.38
CA ASP A 370 19.57 -28.61 -8.35
C ASP A 370 20.94 -28.12 -8.86
N ASP A 371 21.04 -27.75 -10.15
CA ASP A 371 22.26 -27.30 -10.79
C ASP A 371 22.55 -25.81 -10.53
N TYR A 372 23.61 -25.54 -9.76
CA TYR A 372 24.09 -24.19 -9.48
C TYR A 372 24.68 -23.48 -10.71
N ASN A 373 25.03 -24.17 -11.80
CA ASN A 373 25.57 -23.54 -13.00
C ASN A 373 24.57 -22.59 -13.68
N GLU A 374 23.27 -22.77 -13.45
CA GLU A 374 22.21 -21.85 -13.93
C GLU A 374 22.35 -20.41 -13.40
N LEU A 375 23.14 -20.22 -12.33
CA LEU A 375 23.45 -18.91 -11.75
C LEU A 375 24.35 -18.04 -12.63
N ALA A 376 25.09 -18.63 -13.59
CA ALA A 376 26.07 -17.90 -14.40
C ALA A 376 25.44 -16.73 -15.17
N GLU A 377 24.17 -16.87 -15.58
CA GLU A 377 23.43 -15.85 -16.33
C GLU A 377 22.57 -14.92 -15.47
N ALA A 378 22.34 -15.25 -14.20
CA ALA A 378 21.43 -14.50 -13.33
C ALA A 378 21.91 -13.06 -13.11
N ASP A 379 20.99 -12.09 -13.19
CA ASP A 379 21.26 -10.68 -12.86
C ASP A 379 21.07 -10.39 -11.36
N VAL A 380 20.23 -11.19 -10.70
CA VAL A 380 19.98 -11.13 -9.27
C VAL A 380 19.78 -12.53 -8.71
N VAL A 381 20.43 -12.83 -7.58
CA VAL A 381 20.25 -14.06 -6.81
C VAL A 381 19.66 -13.70 -5.46
N VAL A 382 18.53 -14.30 -5.10
CA VAL A 382 17.91 -14.15 -3.78
C VAL A 382 18.02 -15.46 -3.00
N GLU A 383 18.80 -15.45 -1.93
CA GLU A 383 18.95 -16.57 -1.01
C GLU A 383 17.78 -16.62 -0.02
N ALA A 384 17.08 -17.75 0.05
CA ALA A 384 15.94 -18.01 0.94
C ALA A 384 16.00 -19.41 1.58
N VAL A 385 17.21 -19.85 1.96
CA VAL A 385 17.49 -21.09 2.69
C VAL A 385 17.31 -20.92 4.20
N PHE A 386 17.59 -21.98 4.95
CA PHE A 386 17.45 -22.03 6.41
C PHE A 386 18.19 -20.87 7.12
N GLU A 387 17.60 -20.36 8.21
CA GLU A 387 18.11 -19.20 8.95
C GLU A 387 19.32 -19.58 9.84
N SER A 388 20.45 -19.90 9.20
CA SER A 388 21.73 -20.21 9.83
C SER A 388 22.87 -19.48 9.12
N MET A 389 23.73 -18.81 9.87
CA MET A 389 24.86 -18.05 9.33
C MET A 389 25.82 -18.95 8.54
N ASP A 390 26.13 -20.14 9.05
CA ASP A 390 27.07 -21.07 8.40
C ASP A 390 26.51 -21.58 7.07
N VAL A 391 25.23 -21.96 7.04
CA VAL A 391 24.56 -22.43 5.83
C VAL A 391 24.51 -21.32 4.77
N LYS A 392 24.16 -20.10 5.18
CA LYS A 392 24.10 -18.96 4.24
C LYS A 392 25.48 -18.59 3.71
N LYS A 393 26.53 -18.59 4.54
CA LYS A 393 27.91 -18.39 4.10
C LYS A 393 28.36 -19.44 3.09
N GLU A 394 28.06 -20.72 3.33
CA GLU A 394 28.37 -21.78 2.38
C GLU A 394 27.67 -21.56 1.02
N VAL A 395 26.38 -21.21 1.05
CA VAL A 395 25.61 -20.88 -0.16
C VAL A 395 26.23 -19.70 -0.89
N PHE A 396 26.53 -18.58 -0.21
CA PHE A 396 27.08 -17.40 -0.86
C PHE A 396 28.49 -17.61 -1.40
N ALA A 397 29.32 -18.46 -0.78
CA ALA A 397 30.61 -18.84 -1.35
C ALA A 397 30.46 -19.58 -2.69
N LYS A 398 29.46 -20.47 -2.82
CA LYS A 398 29.15 -21.17 -4.08
C LYS A 398 28.58 -20.22 -5.13
N VAL A 399 27.62 -19.37 -4.73
CA VAL A 399 27.01 -18.37 -5.61
C VAL A 399 28.08 -17.41 -6.15
N ASP A 400 28.97 -16.91 -5.28
CA ASP A 400 30.03 -15.97 -5.65
C ASP A 400 30.99 -16.53 -6.70
N ALA A 401 31.27 -17.84 -6.65
CA ALA A 401 32.15 -18.51 -7.59
C ALA A 401 31.56 -18.65 -9.01
N ILE A 402 30.23 -18.64 -9.15
CA ILE A 402 29.53 -18.96 -10.41
C ILE A 402 28.87 -17.74 -11.04
N ALA A 403 28.19 -16.90 -10.24
CA ALA A 403 27.44 -15.77 -10.77
C ALA A 403 28.36 -14.75 -11.44
N LYS A 404 27.93 -14.16 -12.57
CA LYS A 404 28.69 -13.10 -13.27
C LYS A 404 28.98 -11.90 -12.34
N PRO A 405 30.10 -11.17 -12.47
CA PRO A 405 30.50 -10.11 -11.53
C PRO A 405 29.44 -9.02 -11.27
N SER A 406 28.64 -8.69 -12.28
CA SER A 406 27.57 -7.69 -12.18
C SER A 406 26.28 -8.18 -11.50
N CYS A 407 26.21 -9.46 -11.11
CA CYS A 407 25.06 -10.03 -10.43
C CYS A 407 24.88 -9.46 -9.02
N ILE A 408 23.66 -9.02 -8.70
CA ILE A 408 23.28 -8.62 -7.33
C ILE A 408 23.09 -9.87 -6.48
N LEU A 409 23.80 -9.93 -5.36
CA LEU A 409 23.67 -11.01 -4.38
C LEU A 409 22.82 -10.52 -3.21
N ALA A 410 21.67 -11.16 -3.00
CA ALA A 410 20.72 -10.75 -1.98
C ALA A 410 20.38 -11.88 -1.01
N SER A 411 20.36 -11.59 0.29
CA SER A 411 19.77 -12.51 1.28
C SER A 411 18.36 -12.06 1.68
N ASN A 412 17.44 -13.01 1.80
CA ASN A 412 16.12 -12.84 2.40
C ASN A 412 16.14 -13.07 3.93
N THR A 413 17.31 -13.10 4.58
CA THR A 413 17.37 -13.25 6.04
C THR A 413 16.52 -12.20 6.75
N SER A 414 16.06 -12.54 7.94
CA SER A 414 15.17 -11.72 8.76
C SER A 414 15.86 -11.19 10.03
N THR A 415 16.99 -11.80 10.41
CA THR A 415 17.68 -11.53 11.70
C THR A 415 19.20 -11.59 11.62
N LEU A 416 19.77 -12.14 10.54
CA LEU A 416 21.23 -12.33 10.43
C LEU A 416 21.92 -11.11 9.82
N ASP A 417 23.19 -10.96 10.18
CA ASP A 417 24.05 -9.86 9.77
C ASP A 417 24.42 -9.96 8.28
N ILE A 418 24.03 -8.94 7.51
CA ILE A 418 24.29 -8.82 6.05
C ILE A 418 25.79 -8.72 5.76
N ASP A 419 26.54 -7.94 6.52
CA ASP A 419 27.97 -7.74 6.34
C ASP A 419 28.76 -9.02 6.64
N ALA A 420 28.33 -9.76 7.67
CA ALA A 420 28.91 -11.05 7.99
C ALA A 420 28.76 -12.06 6.84
N MET A 421 27.61 -12.08 6.15
CA MET A 421 27.42 -12.92 4.97
C MET A 421 28.20 -12.40 3.75
N ALA A 422 28.23 -11.07 3.53
CA ALA A 422 28.96 -10.47 2.43
C ALA A 422 30.48 -10.77 2.50
N SER A 423 31.03 -10.97 3.71
CA SER A 423 32.47 -11.20 3.95
C SER A 423 33.06 -12.44 3.27
N VAL A 424 32.24 -13.42 2.87
CA VAL A 424 32.73 -14.62 2.16
C VAL A 424 32.71 -14.46 0.63
N THR A 425 32.28 -13.30 0.14
CA THR A 425 32.20 -12.97 -1.29
C THR A 425 33.35 -12.06 -1.70
N LYS A 426 33.75 -12.12 -2.97
CA LYS A 426 34.79 -11.23 -3.55
C LYS A 426 34.26 -9.87 -3.99
N ARG A 427 32.95 -9.62 -3.79
CA ARG A 427 32.20 -8.45 -4.31
C ARG A 427 31.14 -7.97 -3.30
N PRO A 428 31.53 -7.66 -2.06
CA PRO A 428 30.59 -7.22 -1.04
C PRO A 428 29.82 -5.95 -1.43
N GLU A 429 30.30 -5.18 -2.42
CA GLU A 429 29.63 -4.03 -3.01
C GLU A 429 28.39 -4.35 -3.87
N GLN A 430 28.24 -5.60 -4.30
CA GLN A 430 27.05 -6.12 -4.98
C GLN A 430 26.13 -6.89 -4.02
N PHE A 431 26.45 -6.93 -2.72
CA PHE A 431 25.72 -7.68 -1.71
C PHE A 431 24.78 -6.76 -0.92
N LEU A 432 23.54 -7.20 -0.69
CA LEU A 432 22.55 -6.51 0.15
C LEU A 432 21.49 -7.48 0.71
N GLY A 433 20.59 -7.00 1.56
CA GLY A 433 19.38 -7.73 1.94
C GLY A 433 18.20 -7.37 1.05
N LEU A 434 17.44 -8.37 0.59
CA LEU A 434 16.10 -8.21 0.03
C LEU A 434 15.14 -9.00 0.91
N HIS A 435 14.69 -8.39 1.99
CA HIS A 435 13.85 -9.03 2.99
C HIS A 435 12.37 -8.93 2.57
N PHE A 436 11.85 -10.03 2.03
CA PHE A 436 10.44 -10.22 1.70
C PHE A 436 9.65 -10.70 2.92
N PHE A 437 8.38 -10.31 2.97
CA PHE A 437 7.47 -10.67 4.05
C PHE A 437 6.55 -11.81 3.64
N VAL A 438 6.37 -12.80 4.52
CA VAL A 438 5.52 -13.96 4.23
C VAL A 438 4.03 -13.58 4.27
N PRO A 439 3.21 -13.99 3.28
CA PRO A 439 3.56 -14.61 1.99
C PRO A 439 4.16 -13.62 0.99
N ALA A 440 5.34 -13.94 0.43
CA ALA A 440 6.14 -13.01 -0.37
C ALA A 440 5.44 -12.46 -1.61
N ASN A 441 4.54 -13.22 -2.24
CA ASN A 441 3.77 -12.79 -3.41
C ASN A 441 2.50 -11.96 -3.07
N ILE A 442 2.18 -11.82 -1.77
CA ILE A 442 1.00 -11.08 -1.29
C ILE A 442 1.42 -9.80 -0.58
N MET A 443 2.40 -9.90 0.33
CA MET A 443 2.79 -8.76 1.17
C MET A 443 3.46 -7.66 0.33
N PRO A 444 3.02 -6.40 0.42
CA PRO A 444 3.53 -5.32 -0.43
C PRO A 444 4.93 -4.83 -0.04
N LEU A 445 5.34 -4.98 1.23
CA LEU A 445 6.64 -4.50 1.71
C LEU A 445 7.82 -5.33 1.18
N LEU A 446 8.89 -4.62 0.81
CA LEU A 446 10.24 -5.15 0.61
C LEU A 446 11.22 -4.30 1.40
N GLU A 447 11.87 -4.87 2.40
CA GLU A 447 12.88 -4.16 3.19
C GLU A 447 14.26 -4.41 2.55
N ILE A 448 14.84 -3.35 1.98
CA ILE A 448 16.17 -3.37 1.37
C ILE A 448 17.18 -3.06 2.47
N VAL A 449 18.05 -4.02 2.79
CA VAL A 449 19.02 -3.87 3.87
C VAL A 449 20.39 -3.55 3.29
N ARG A 450 20.87 -2.34 3.58
CA ARG A 450 22.18 -1.86 3.13
C ARG A 450 23.29 -2.35 4.06
N GLY A 451 24.19 -3.17 3.52
CA GLY A 451 25.48 -3.46 4.13
C GLY A 451 26.46 -2.29 4.01
N LYS A 452 27.53 -2.30 4.79
CA LYS A 452 28.56 -1.24 4.82
C LYS A 452 29.24 -1.06 3.46
N ALA A 453 29.49 -2.17 2.76
CA ALA A 453 30.14 -2.16 1.45
C ALA A 453 29.18 -1.95 0.27
N THR A 454 27.86 -2.11 0.47
CA THR A 454 26.87 -2.09 -0.62
C THR A 454 26.97 -0.80 -1.42
N SER A 455 27.19 -0.95 -2.74
CA SER A 455 27.37 0.19 -3.63
C SER A 455 26.07 0.96 -3.88
N PRO A 456 26.15 2.27 -4.21
CA PRO A 456 25.00 3.05 -4.66
C PRO A 456 24.30 2.43 -5.88
N GLN A 457 25.04 1.80 -6.80
CA GLN A 457 24.49 1.12 -7.97
C GLN A 457 23.68 -0.13 -7.58
N ALA A 458 24.16 -0.95 -6.63
CA ALA A 458 23.41 -2.10 -6.13
C ALA A 458 22.11 -1.67 -5.44
N LEU A 459 22.14 -0.59 -4.64
CA LEU A 459 20.94 -0.02 -4.03
C LEU A 459 19.95 0.51 -5.08
N ALA A 460 20.41 1.30 -6.05
CA ALA A 460 19.57 1.80 -7.13
C ALA A 460 18.90 0.63 -7.90
N THR A 461 19.66 -0.43 -8.14
CA THR A 461 19.18 -1.67 -8.77
C THR A 461 18.10 -2.36 -7.92
N ALA A 462 18.29 -2.45 -6.60
CA ALA A 462 17.31 -3.02 -5.68
C ALA A 462 16.01 -2.20 -5.60
N PHE A 463 16.07 -0.87 -5.59
CA PHE A 463 14.87 -0.01 -5.63
C PHE A 463 14.11 -0.14 -6.96
N LYS A 464 14.83 -0.19 -8.08
CA LYS A 464 14.24 -0.46 -9.39
C LYS A 464 13.57 -1.84 -9.41
N LEU A 465 14.24 -2.85 -8.86
CA LEU A 465 13.70 -4.20 -8.74
C LEU A 465 12.41 -4.20 -7.90
N GLY A 466 12.40 -3.56 -6.73
CA GLY A 466 11.20 -3.42 -5.90
C GLY A 466 10.01 -2.86 -6.68
N LYS A 467 10.23 -1.79 -7.47
CA LYS A 467 9.22 -1.21 -8.34
C LYS A 467 8.74 -2.18 -9.43
N MET A 468 9.66 -2.92 -10.07
CA MET A 468 9.32 -3.94 -11.09
C MET A 468 8.46 -5.07 -10.48
N LEU A 469 8.81 -5.50 -9.26
CA LEU A 469 8.09 -6.52 -8.49
C LEU A 469 6.77 -6.01 -7.87
N ARG A 470 6.43 -4.72 -8.07
CA ARG A 470 5.28 -4.03 -7.44
C ARG A 470 5.31 -4.13 -5.91
N LYS A 471 6.50 -4.00 -5.34
CA LYS A 471 6.75 -3.90 -3.91
C LYS A 471 7.00 -2.44 -3.52
N THR A 472 6.59 -2.10 -2.31
CA THR A 472 6.96 -0.85 -1.65
C THR A 472 8.30 -1.09 -0.96
N ALA A 473 9.36 -0.58 -1.57
CA ALA A 473 10.73 -0.77 -1.10
C ALA A 473 11.12 0.28 -0.05
N VAL A 474 11.56 -0.17 1.12
CA VAL A 474 12.04 0.70 2.21
C VAL A 474 13.50 0.36 2.52
N LEU A 475 14.33 1.38 2.75
CA LEU A 475 15.72 1.19 3.12
C LEU A 475 15.86 0.98 4.64
N SER A 476 16.62 -0.04 5.04
CA SER A 476 17.16 -0.22 6.38
C SER A 476 18.69 -0.30 6.31
N THR A 477 19.39 0.14 7.35
CA THR A 477 20.80 -0.29 7.53
C THR A 477 20.84 -1.71 8.09
N ASN A 478 22.00 -2.36 7.97
CA ASN A 478 22.25 -3.66 8.57
C ASN A 478 22.21 -3.56 10.10
N ALA A 479 21.17 -4.13 10.71
CA ALA A 479 20.98 -4.23 12.14
C ALA A 479 20.16 -5.48 12.48
N PHE A 480 20.28 -6.01 13.69
CA PHE A 480 19.51 -7.20 14.09
C PHE A 480 18.00 -6.97 13.96
N GLY A 481 17.32 -7.71 13.08
CA GLY A 481 15.88 -7.55 12.87
C GLY A 481 15.47 -6.30 12.09
N PHE A 482 16.43 -5.55 11.54
CA PHE A 482 16.24 -4.38 10.69
C PHE A 482 15.28 -3.35 11.33
N ILE A 483 14.30 -2.84 10.58
CA ILE A 483 13.25 -1.98 11.11
C ILE A 483 12.11 -2.83 11.66
N GLY A 484 11.55 -3.67 10.79
CA GLY A 484 10.29 -4.36 11.06
C GLY A 484 10.36 -5.31 12.25
N ASN A 485 11.21 -6.34 12.16
CA ASN A 485 11.23 -7.42 13.14
C ASN A 485 11.70 -6.90 14.51
N ARG A 486 12.64 -5.96 14.50
CA ARG A 486 13.19 -5.36 15.73
C ARG A 486 12.10 -4.64 16.55
N MET A 487 11.20 -3.92 15.90
CA MET A 487 10.04 -3.33 16.56
C MET A 487 8.99 -4.37 16.98
N VAL A 488 8.78 -5.42 16.18
CA VAL A 488 7.83 -6.50 16.54
C VAL A 488 8.25 -7.25 17.79
N PHE A 489 9.54 -7.42 18.06
CA PHE A 489 10.00 -8.07 19.28
C PHE A 489 9.53 -7.32 20.55
N ASP A 490 9.60 -5.99 20.55
CA ASP A 490 9.13 -5.19 21.69
C ASP A 490 7.59 -5.18 21.79
N TYR A 491 6.89 -5.18 20.66
CA TYR A 491 5.43 -5.34 20.62
C TYR A 491 4.97 -6.69 21.20
N ALA A 492 5.64 -7.78 20.80
CA ALA A 492 5.36 -9.12 21.32
C ALA A 492 5.72 -9.24 22.81
N LYS A 493 6.81 -8.60 23.24
CA LYS A 493 7.20 -8.52 24.65
C LYS A 493 6.14 -7.78 25.48
N ALA A 494 5.67 -6.62 25.03
CA ALA A 494 4.61 -5.88 25.71
C ALA A 494 3.30 -6.68 25.82
N ALA A 495 2.94 -7.42 24.76
CA ALA A 495 1.80 -8.34 24.80
C ALA A 495 2.01 -9.48 25.80
N GLY A 496 3.21 -10.05 25.85
CA GLY A 496 3.60 -11.07 26.82
C GLY A 496 3.49 -10.58 28.26
N GLU A 497 4.00 -9.39 28.57
CA GLU A 497 3.89 -8.77 29.91
C GLU A 497 2.43 -8.60 30.36
N LEU A 498 1.54 -8.20 29.44
CA LEU A 498 0.10 -8.13 29.72
C LEU A 498 -0.49 -9.51 30.06
N ALA A 499 -0.10 -10.55 29.33
CA ALA A 499 -0.56 -11.91 29.59
C ALA A 499 0.00 -12.48 30.90
N GLU A 500 1.24 -12.15 31.25
CA GLU A 500 1.86 -12.49 32.54
C GLU A 500 1.14 -11.82 33.72
N TRP A 501 0.44 -10.70 33.51
CA TRP A 501 -0.44 -10.07 34.52
C TRP A 501 -1.82 -10.70 34.64
N GLY A 502 -2.10 -11.76 33.88
CA GLY A 502 -3.38 -12.48 33.89
C GLY A 502 -4.40 -11.95 32.90
N ILE A 503 -4.00 -11.11 31.92
CA ILE A 503 -4.91 -10.66 30.86
C ILE A 503 -4.94 -11.72 29.77
N SER A 504 -6.12 -12.20 29.38
CA SER A 504 -6.19 -13.27 28.39
C SER A 504 -5.61 -12.86 27.03
N PRO A 505 -4.83 -13.73 26.35
CA PRO A 505 -4.33 -13.48 25.01
C PRO A 505 -5.44 -13.08 24.02
N MET A 506 -6.64 -13.67 24.16
CA MET A 506 -7.81 -13.35 23.32
C MET A 506 -8.29 -11.90 23.52
N ARG A 507 -8.27 -11.40 24.77
CA ARG A 507 -8.64 -10.01 25.05
C ARG A 507 -7.63 -9.04 24.46
N ILE A 508 -6.33 -9.33 24.57
CA ILE A 508 -5.26 -8.51 24.01
C ILE A 508 -5.38 -8.44 22.49
N ASP A 509 -5.55 -9.60 21.83
CA ASP A 509 -5.75 -9.67 20.38
C ASP A 509 -7.03 -8.94 19.92
N ARG A 510 -8.12 -9.00 20.71
CA ARG A 510 -9.35 -8.27 20.43
C ARG A 510 -9.15 -6.76 20.48
N VAL A 511 -8.40 -6.24 21.45
CA VAL A 511 -8.09 -4.81 21.55
C VAL A 511 -7.28 -4.35 20.34
N ALA A 512 -6.24 -5.10 19.96
CA ALA A 512 -5.44 -4.80 18.76
C ALA A 512 -6.30 -4.82 17.48
N LYS A 513 -7.19 -5.81 17.33
CA LYS A 513 -8.12 -5.87 16.19
C LYS A 513 -9.13 -4.73 16.17
N ARG A 514 -9.65 -4.32 17.32
CA ARG A 514 -10.58 -3.20 17.43
C ARG A 514 -9.93 -1.87 17.04
N PHE A 515 -8.64 -1.70 17.37
CA PHE A 515 -7.84 -0.57 16.91
C PHE A 515 -7.60 -0.59 15.38
N GLY A 516 -7.75 -1.75 14.73
CA GLY A 516 -7.70 -1.88 13.28
C GLY A 516 -6.56 -2.76 12.74
N PHE A 517 -5.76 -3.40 13.60
CA PHE A 517 -4.85 -4.43 13.13
C PHE A 517 -5.62 -5.62 12.53
N PRO A 518 -5.17 -6.23 11.42
CA PRO A 518 -5.81 -7.43 10.86
C PRO A 518 -5.69 -8.63 11.80
N MET A 519 -4.66 -8.65 12.65
CA MET A 519 -4.35 -9.73 13.58
C MET A 519 -3.70 -9.17 14.85
N GLY A 520 -4.04 -9.73 16.01
CA GLY A 520 -3.38 -9.37 17.26
C GLY A 520 -2.02 -10.06 17.45
N PRO A 521 -1.26 -9.67 18.47
CA PRO A 521 0.10 -10.16 18.71
C PRO A 521 0.19 -11.69 18.84
N PHE A 522 -0.75 -12.33 19.54
CA PHE A 522 -0.68 -13.76 19.80
C PHE A 522 -1.09 -14.57 18.56
N ALA A 523 -2.11 -14.13 17.82
CA ALA A 523 -2.50 -14.78 16.58
C ALA A 523 -1.39 -14.65 15.52
N MET A 524 -0.70 -13.51 15.49
CA MET A 524 0.48 -13.30 14.64
C MET A 524 1.61 -14.27 15.02
N GLY A 525 1.92 -14.40 16.32
CA GLY A 525 2.91 -15.36 16.80
C GLY A 525 2.57 -16.81 16.41
N ASN A 526 1.30 -17.19 16.47
CA ASN A 526 0.84 -18.52 16.02
C ASN A 526 0.92 -18.70 14.49
N LEU A 527 0.75 -17.65 13.71
CA LEU A 527 0.87 -17.71 12.24
C LEU A 527 2.34 -17.91 11.84
N SER A 528 3.26 -17.13 12.43
CA SER A 528 4.69 -17.22 12.18
C SER A 528 5.31 -18.50 12.72
N GLY A 529 4.83 -18.97 13.87
CA GLY A 529 5.32 -20.15 14.58
C GLY A 529 6.04 -19.78 15.87
N ILE A 530 5.61 -20.37 16.99
CA ILE A 530 6.17 -20.08 18.33
C ILE A 530 7.62 -20.58 18.45
N ASP A 531 7.96 -21.66 17.77
CA ASP A 531 9.33 -22.18 17.69
C ASP A 531 10.30 -21.21 17.01
N VAL A 532 9.85 -20.38 16.07
CA VAL A 532 10.70 -19.34 15.46
C VAL A 532 11.13 -18.32 16.51
N ALA A 533 10.17 -17.81 17.30
CA ALA A 533 10.46 -16.91 18.41
C ALA A 533 11.34 -17.58 19.47
N TRP A 534 11.12 -18.87 19.75
CA TRP A 534 11.95 -19.66 20.67
C TRP A 534 13.41 -19.77 20.21
N HIS A 535 13.65 -20.09 18.93
CA HIS A 535 15.00 -20.16 18.37
C HIS A 535 15.72 -18.81 18.45
N ILE A 536 15.02 -17.71 18.14
CA ILE A 536 15.54 -16.35 18.29
C ILE A 536 15.89 -16.07 19.76
N ALA A 537 15.02 -16.41 20.70
CA ALA A 537 15.26 -16.22 22.14
C ALA A 537 16.45 -17.03 22.67
N LYS A 538 16.72 -18.21 22.12
CA LYS A 538 17.93 -19.00 22.45
C LYS A 538 19.19 -18.40 21.84
N ALA A 539 19.12 -17.91 20.61
CA ALA A 539 20.26 -17.31 19.90
C ALA A 539 20.61 -15.90 20.41
N ARG A 540 19.61 -15.13 20.83
CA ARG A 540 19.73 -13.75 21.32
C ARG A 540 18.99 -13.53 22.64
N PRO A 541 19.47 -14.14 23.75
CA PRO A 541 18.83 -13.98 25.06
C PRO A 541 18.82 -12.52 25.55
N ASP A 542 19.76 -11.71 25.10
CA ASP A 542 19.89 -10.29 25.39
C ASP A 542 18.71 -9.45 24.86
N VAL A 543 18.10 -9.86 23.75
CA VAL A 543 17.00 -9.12 23.10
C VAL A 543 15.64 -9.80 23.35
N ALA A 544 15.60 -11.13 23.33
CA ALA A 544 14.35 -11.87 23.16
C ALA A 544 13.97 -12.77 24.35
N LYS A 545 14.76 -12.81 25.44
CA LYS A 545 14.40 -13.59 26.63
C LYS A 545 13.32 -12.88 27.46
N GLY A 546 12.18 -13.54 27.65
CA GLY A 546 11.10 -13.10 28.53
C GLY A 546 11.42 -13.31 30.03
N LYS A 547 10.54 -12.80 30.90
CA LYS A 547 10.62 -13.03 32.36
C LYS A 547 10.16 -14.43 32.75
N THR A 548 9.30 -15.03 31.94
CA THR A 548 8.73 -16.36 32.12
C THR A 548 9.21 -17.34 31.05
N ASN A 549 9.01 -18.65 31.29
CA ASN A 549 9.36 -19.69 30.32
C ASN A 549 8.16 -20.12 29.46
N VAL A 550 7.14 -19.28 29.28
CA VAL A 550 5.90 -19.64 28.55
C VAL A 550 6.19 -20.15 27.14
N ILE A 551 7.10 -19.50 26.40
CA ILE A 551 7.49 -19.92 25.05
C ILE A 551 8.17 -21.29 25.08
N ASP A 552 9.13 -21.52 26.01
CA ASP A 552 9.77 -22.84 26.17
C ASP A 552 8.73 -23.93 26.43
N ARG A 553 7.78 -23.68 27.34
CA ARG A 553 6.71 -24.61 27.70
C ARG A 553 5.78 -24.92 26.52
N LEU A 554 5.40 -23.92 25.73
CA LEU A 554 4.59 -24.13 24.53
C LEU A 554 5.31 -25.01 23.50
N VAL A 555 6.62 -24.81 23.33
CA VAL A 555 7.46 -25.64 22.45
C VAL A 555 7.58 -27.07 22.98
N GLU A 556 7.83 -27.26 24.27
CA GLU A 556 7.85 -28.58 24.93
C GLU A 556 6.53 -29.34 24.74
N MET A 557 5.40 -28.62 24.82
CA MET A 557 4.05 -29.15 24.58
C MET A 557 3.73 -29.36 23.09
N LYS A 558 4.67 -29.09 22.17
CA LYS A 558 4.48 -29.14 20.70
C LYS A 558 3.36 -28.23 20.19
N ARG A 559 3.12 -27.13 20.89
CA ARG A 559 2.12 -26.11 20.55
C ARG A 559 2.78 -24.99 19.77
N LEU A 560 3.02 -25.23 18.48
CA LEU A 560 3.82 -24.36 17.61
C LEU A 560 2.99 -23.36 16.78
N GLY A 561 1.70 -23.21 17.06
CA GLY A 561 0.78 -22.30 16.36
C GLY A 561 -0.10 -22.99 15.31
N GLN A 562 -0.41 -22.30 14.21
CA GLN A 562 -1.34 -22.79 13.19
C GLN A 562 -0.88 -24.08 12.52
N LYS A 563 0.44 -24.27 12.34
CA LYS A 563 1.01 -25.47 11.72
C LYS A 563 0.77 -26.76 12.51
N THR A 564 0.57 -26.64 13.83
CA THR A 564 0.21 -27.74 14.73
C THR A 564 -1.24 -27.64 15.22
N MET A 565 -2.03 -26.71 14.68
CA MET A 565 -3.40 -26.38 15.11
C MET A 565 -3.52 -26.00 16.60
N ALA A 566 -2.41 -25.69 17.25
CA ALA A 566 -2.33 -25.40 18.68
C ALA A 566 -1.09 -24.55 18.98
N GLY A 567 -1.27 -23.44 19.68
CA GLY A 567 -0.24 -22.49 20.12
C GLY A 567 -0.75 -21.69 21.32
N TYR A 568 -0.66 -20.36 21.28
CA TYR A 568 -1.37 -19.46 22.21
C TYR A 568 -2.90 -19.60 22.16
N PHE A 569 -3.40 -20.17 21.05
CA PHE A 569 -4.80 -20.42 20.76
C PHE A 569 -4.93 -21.83 20.20
N LYS A 570 -6.14 -22.36 20.22
CA LYS A 570 -6.51 -23.56 19.45
C LYS A 570 -7.04 -23.16 18.08
N TYR A 571 -6.90 -24.07 17.13
CA TYR A 571 -7.49 -23.95 15.79
C TYR A 571 -8.23 -25.24 15.46
N ASP A 572 -9.40 -25.10 14.85
CA ASP A 572 -10.24 -26.23 14.44
C ASP A 572 -10.61 -26.06 12.96
N LYS A 573 -10.40 -27.11 12.15
CA LYS A 573 -10.73 -27.09 10.71
C LYS A 573 -12.22 -26.88 10.43
N SER A 574 -13.10 -27.18 11.40
CA SER A 574 -14.54 -26.97 11.31
C SER A 574 -14.98 -25.53 11.60
N VAL A 575 -14.10 -24.71 12.22
CA VAL A 575 -14.40 -23.32 12.56
C VAL A 575 -13.74 -22.38 11.56
N GLY A 576 -14.57 -21.58 10.88
CA GLY A 576 -14.13 -20.70 9.81
C GLY A 576 -13.40 -21.47 8.69
N LYS A 577 -12.28 -20.94 8.21
CA LYS A 577 -11.38 -21.64 7.26
C LYS A 577 -10.27 -22.43 7.97
N GLY A 578 -10.48 -22.83 9.23
CA GLY A 578 -9.48 -23.52 10.06
C GLY A 578 -8.37 -22.63 10.61
N ARG A 579 -8.55 -21.30 10.57
CA ARG A 579 -7.53 -20.31 10.92
C ARG A 579 -7.98 -19.30 11.98
N GLU A 580 -9.22 -19.44 12.44
CA GLU A 580 -9.79 -18.52 13.42
C GLU A 580 -9.29 -18.90 14.83
N PRO A 581 -8.72 -17.96 15.60
CA PRO A 581 -8.23 -18.25 16.94
C PRO A 581 -9.36 -18.63 17.89
N ILE A 582 -9.20 -19.76 18.60
CA ILE A 582 -10.10 -20.20 19.66
C ILE A 582 -9.35 -20.08 20.99
N ALA A 583 -9.97 -19.44 21.99
CA ALA A 583 -9.40 -19.28 23.31
C ALA A 583 -9.06 -20.64 23.94
N ASP A 584 -7.95 -20.72 24.67
CA ASP A 584 -7.49 -21.95 25.29
C ASP A 584 -7.22 -21.76 26.79
N PRO A 585 -8.09 -22.27 27.68
CA PRO A 585 -7.90 -22.19 29.13
C PRO A 585 -6.60 -22.83 29.61
N GLU A 586 -6.03 -23.81 28.89
CA GLU A 586 -4.76 -24.44 29.23
C GLU A 586 -3.59 -23.44 29.09
N VAL A 587 -3.65 -22.57 28.09
CA VAL A 587 -2.65 -21.52 27.86
C VAL A 587 -2.79 -20.41 28.90
N GLU A 588 -4.02 -20.03 29.25
CA GLU A 588 -4.26 -19.05 30.32
C GLU A 588 -3.73 -19.56 31.67
N ALA A 589 -3.97 -20.83 31.99
CA ALA A 589 -3.41 -21.48 33.17
C ALA A 589 -1.87 -21.55 33.14
N LEU A 590 -1.28 -21.79 31.96
CA LEU A 590 0.18 -21.78 31.78
C LEU A 590 0.78 -20.40 32.07
N PHE A 591 0.20 -19.32 31.54
CA PHE A 591 0.64 -17.96 31.87
C PHE A 591 0.57 -17.69 33.37
N ALA A 592 -0.54 -18.07 34.03
CA ALA A 592 -0.72 -17.88 35.47
C ALA A 592 0.32 -18.67 36.31
N ASP A 593 0.60 -19.92 35.95
CA ASP A 593 1.60 -20.76 36.63
C ASP A 593 3.01 -20.19 36.49
N GLU A 594 3.40 -19.79 35.28
CA GLU A 594 4.72 -19.21 35.03
C GLU A 594 4.88 -17.82 35.66
N ALA A 595 3.84 -16.98 35.63
CA ALA A 595 3.83 -15.70 36.33
C ALA A 595 4.02 -15.87 37.85
N LYS A 596 3.32 -16.85 38.44
CA LYS A 596 3.47 -17.19 39.87
C LYS A 596 4.90 -17.63 40.20
N LYS A 597 5.50 -18.49 39.38
CA LYS A 597 6.92 -18.93 39.57
C LYS A 597 7.90 -17.76 39.46
N ALA A 598 7.62 -16.81 38.57
CA ALA A 598 8.44 -15.62 38.37
C ALA A 598 8.17 -14.50 39.40
N GLY A 599 7.23 -14.69 40.34
CA GLY A 599 6.87 -13.67 41.33
C GLY A 599 6.14 -12.46 40.73
N ILE A 600 5.50 -12.62 39.57
CA ILE A 600 4.75 -11.57 38.88
C ILE A 600 3.32 -11.53 39.45
N ALA A 601 2.93 -10.38 40.00
CA ALA A 601 1.59 -10.18 40.52
C ALA A 601 0.58 -9.91 39.39
N ALA A 602 -0.62 -10.48 39.52
CA ALA A 602 -1.72 -10.18 38.62
C ALA A 602 -2.13 -8.70 38.70
N ARG A 603 -2.57 -8.13 37.58
CA ARG A 603 -3.05 -6.75 37.50
C ARG A 603 -4.36 -6.67 36.73
N THR A 604 -5.21 -5.74 37.11
CA THR A 604 -6.34 -5.31 36.28
C THR A 604 -5.89 -4.15 35.41
N VAL A 605 -6.10 -4.26 34.10
CA VAL A 605 -5.87 -3.19 33.13
C VAL A 605 -7.10 -3.03 32.23
N ASP A 606 -7.38 -1.80 31.84
CA ASP A 606 -8.44 -1.46 30.89
C ASP A 606 -7.97 -1.64 29.43
N GLU A 607 -8.89 -1.47 28.47
CA GLU A 607 -8.54 -1.62 27.04
C GLU A 607 -7.60 -0.51 26.55
N SER A 608 -7.64 0.69 27.15
CA SER A 608 -6.72 1.78 26.81
C SER A 608 -5.28 1.46 27.20
N GLU A 609 -5.00 0.97 28.41
CA GLU A 609 -3.64 0.59 28.81
C GLU A 609 -3.11 -0.58 27.97
N ILE A 610 -3.97 -1.53 27.58
CA ILE A 610 -3.59 -2.61 26.65
C ILE A 610 -3.14 -2.00 25.32
N LEU A 611 -3.95 -1.12 24.72
CA LEU A 611 -3.64 -0.50 23.44
C LEU A 611 -2.38 0.38 23.51
N GLU A 612 -2.25 1.20 24.56
CA GLU A 612 -1.08 2.05 24.78
C GLU A 612 0.19 1.22 24.91
N ARG A 613 0.18 0.12 25.70
CA ARG A 613 1.37 -0.73 25.82
C ARG A 613 1.77 -1.34 24.48
N LEU A 614 0.80 -1.84 23.73
CA LEU A 614 1.06 -2.42 22.41
C LEU A 614 1.64 -1.38 21.44
N THR A 615 0.97 -0.24 21.29
CA THR A 615 1.38 0.79 20.32
C THR A 615 2.62 1.54 20.77
N PHE A 616 2.79 1.86 22.05
CA PHE A 616 3.93 2.64 22.53
C PHE A 616 5.22 1.83 22.60
N ALA A 617 5.13 0.49 22.70
CA ALA A 617 6.29 -0.37 22.50
C ALA A 617 6.86 -0.20 21.08
N LEU A 618 5.99 -0.11 20.07
CA LEU A 618 6.40 0.19 18.69
C LEU A 618 7.02 1.58 18.59
N VAL A 619 6.36 2.61 19.11
CA VAL A 619 6.85 4.00 19.06
C VAL A 619 8.22 4.13 19.71
N ASN A 620 8.37 3.56 20.92
CA ASN A 620 9.62 3.66 21.68
C ASN A 620 10.77 2.97 20.93
N ARG A 621 10.54 1.77 20.37
CA ARG A 621 11.56 1.12 19.53
C ARG A 621 11.84 1.90 18.25
N GLY A 622 10.81 2.38 17.57
CA GLY A 622 10.97 3.20 16.37
C GLY A 622 11.85 4.43 16.62
N ALA A 623 11.68 5.09 17.77
CA ALA A 623 12.53 6.20 18.19
C ALA A 623 14.01 5.81 18.38
N TYR A 624 14.30 4.63 18.96
CA TYR A 624 15.67 4.10 18.99
C TYR A 624 16.21 3.85 17.58
N LEU A 625 15.42 3.27 16.68
CA LEU A 625 15.88 2.96 15.31
C LEU A 625 16.22 4.22 14.50
N LEU A 626 15.51 5.32 14.73
CA LEU A 626 15.85 6.62 14.14
C LEU A 626 17.17 7.13 14.69
N GLU A 627 17.37 7.10 16.02
CA GLU A 627 18.60 7.57 16.65
C GLU A 627 19.83 6.74 16.23
N GLU A 628 19.66 5.41 16.16
CA GLU A 628 20.68 4.47 15.70
C GLU A 628 20.97 4.59 14.19
N GLY A 629 20.15 5.33 13.43
CA GLY A 629 20.29 5.46 11.97
C GLY A 629 19.89 4.21 11.18
N VAL A 630 19.14 3.28 11.81
CA VAL A 630 18.60 2.07 11.16
C VAL A 630 17.50 2.42 10.17
N ALA A 631 16.61 3.31 10.57
CA ALA A 631 15.61 3.93 9.70
C ALA A 631 16.01 5.38 9.40
N LEU A 632 15.85 5.82 8.16
CA LEU A 632 16.22 7.18 7.76
C LEU A 632 15.30 8.25 8.35
N ARG A 633 13.99 7.96 8.42
CA ARG A 633 12.96 8.93 8.80
C ARG A 633 11.72 8.22 9.35
N PRO A 634 10.87 8.92 10.14
CA PRO A 634 9.68 8.32 10.75
C PRO A 634 8.71 7.72 9.73
N GLY A 635 8.53 8.37 8.58
CA GLY A 635 7.67 7.87 7.50
C GLY A 635 8.11 6.51 6.95
N ASP A 636 9.42 6.20 6.98
CA ASP A 636 9.91 4.88 6.51
C ASP A 636 9.47 3.77 7.47
N ILE A 637 9.53 4.04 8.79
CA ILE A 637 9.01 3.14 9.83
C ILE A 637 7.50 2.96 9.68
N ASP A 638 6.76 4.05 9.46
CA ASP A 638 5.31 4.01 9.29
C ASP A 638 4.91 3.13 8.11
N ILE A 639 5.58 3.27 6.97
CA ILE A 639 5.35 2.44 5.79
C ILE A 639 5.69 0.97 6.06
N VAL A 640 6.81 0.67 6.74
CA VAL A 640 7.14 -0.70 7.15
C VAL A 640 6.00 -1.31 7.95
N TYR A 641 5.41 -0.55 8.87
CA TYR A 641 4.34 -1.05 9.72
C TYR A 641 2.99 -1.17 9.01
N VAL A 642 2.64 -0.22 8.15
CA VAL A 642 1.40 -0.29 7.35
C VAL A 642 1.44 -1.45 6.38
N TYR A 643 2.55 -1.65 5.66
CA TYR A 643 2.66 -2.63 4.57
C TYR A 643 3.27 -3.98 4.96
N GLY A 644 4.02 -4.05 6.06
CA GLY A 644 4.62 -5.30 6.57
C GLY A 644 3.83 -5.95 7.70
N TYR A 645 3.24 -5.14 8.59
CA TYR A 645 2.66 -5.62 9.86
C TYR A 645 1.18 -5.29 10.04
N GLY A 646 0.59 -4.57 9.08
CA GLY A 646 -0.83 -4.23 9.08
C GLY A 646 -1.22 -3.21 10.15
N PHE A 647 -0.32 -2.28 10.50
CA PHE A 647 -0.71 -1.12 11.30
C PHE A 647 -1.83 -0.36 10.55
N PRO A 648 -2.93 0.00 11.22
CA PRO A 648 -4.09 0.58 10.57
C PRO A 648 -3.72 1.90 9.85
N PRO A 649 -3.87 1.99 8.52
CA PRO A 649 -3.41 3.16 7.77
C PRO A 649 -4.23 4.43 8.04
N HIS A 650 -5.45 4.30 8.58
CA HIS A 650 -6.23 5.44 9.09
C HIS A 650 -5.68 6.03 10.40
N HIS A 651 -4.66 5.40 10.99
CA HIS A 651 -3.81 5.95 12.05
C HIS A 651 -2.38 6.22 11.58
N GLY A 652 -2.12 6.14 10.26
CA GLY A 652 -0.88 6.56 9.59
C GLY A 652 0.28 5.58 9.73
N GLY A 653 0.59 5.18 10.96
CA GLY A 653 1.75 4.39 11.34
C GLY A 653 2.10 4.70 12.80
N PRO A 654 2.95 3.90 13.45
CA PRO A 654 3.28 4.12 14.87
C PRO A 654 3.86 5.52 15.15
N MET A 655 4.73 6.04 14.28
CA MET A 655 5.37 7.34 14.50
C MET A 655 4.38 8.49 14.28
N TRP A 656 3.56 8.42 13.23
CA TRP A 656 2.46 9.37 13.03
C TRP A 656 1.43 9.32 14.16
N TYR A 657 1.04 8.12 14.60
CA TYR A 657 0.07 7.93 15.68
C TYR A 657 0.56 8.56 16.98
N ALA A 658 1.87 8.49 17.27
CA ALA A 658 2.48 9.17 18.40
C ALA A 658 2.36 10.70 18.32
N ASP A 659 2.49 11.28 17.13
CA ASP A 659 2.29 12.70 16.90
C ASP A 659 0.81 13.11 17.08
N GLU A 660 -0.11 12.28 16.59
CA GLU A 660 -1.56 12.51 16.68
C GLU A 660 -2.07 12.53 18.13
N ILE A 661 -1.64 11.58 18.96
CA ILE A 661 -2.03 11.49 20.38
C ILE A 661 -1.18 12.36 21.31
N GLY A 662 -0.05 12.86 20.81
CA GLY A 662 0.91 13.69 21.54
C GLY A 662 2.12 12.92 22.07
N VAL A 663 3.30 13.25 21.53
CA VAL A 663 4.59 12.63 21.88
C VAL A 663 4.91 12.71 23.38
N LYS A 664 4.53 13.81 24.03
CA LYS A 664 4.70 13.98 25.48
C LYS A 664 3.91 12.94 26.28
N HIS A 665 2.66 12.69 25.89
CA HIS A 665 1.83 11.65 26.52
C HIS A 665 2.49 10.28 26.35
N VAL A 666 2.96 9.95 25.14
CA VAL A 666 3.66 8.69 24.88
C VAL A 666 4.88 8.53 25.79
N TYR A 667 5.73 9.56 25.89
CA TYR A 667 6.89 9.55 26.76
C TYR A 667 6.53 9.32 28.24
N GLU A 668 5.57 10.07 28.77
CA GLU A 668 5.13 9.95 30.17
C GLU A 668 4.59 8.55 30.47
N ARG A 669 3.85 7.96 29.52
CA ARG A 669 3.32 6.59 29.65
C ARG A 669 4.40 5.53 29.55
N VAL A 670 5.37 5.66 28.64
CA VAL A 670 6.54 4.76 28.55
C VAL A 670 7.31 4.75 29.88
N VAL A 671 7.56 5.92 30.47
CA VAL A 671 8.21 6.03 31.79
C VAL A 671 7.33 5.39 32.88
N ALA A 672 6.02 5.66 32.89
CA ALA A 672 5.08 5.08 33.85
C ALA A 672 4.96 3.55 33.73
N PHE A 673 5.22 2.98 32.55
CA PHE A 673 5.29 1.54 32.34
C PHE A 673 6.56 0.90 32.92
N GLY A 674 7.53 1.71 33.36
CA GLY A 674 8.84 1.25 33.84
C GLY A 674 9.77 0.84 32.70
N TRP A 675 9.51 1.31 31.48
CA TRP A 675 10.37 1.08 30.32
C TRP A 675 11.38 2.20 30.18
N GLU A 676 12.55 1.89 29.62
CA GLU A 676 13.55 2.90 29.30
C GLU A 676 13.14 3.66 28.03
N PRO A 677 12.84 4.97 28.14
CA PRO A 677 12.42 5.76 26.99
C PRO A 677 13.61 6.02 26.06
N ALA A 678 13.39 5.93 24.75
CA ALA A 678 14.38 6.32 23.76
C ALA A 678 14.80 7.78 23.98
N PRO A 679 16.11 8.11 23.89
CA PRO A 679 16.56 9.47 24.11
C PRO A 679 15.93 10.46 23.13
N LEU A 680 15.71 10.07 21.87
CA LEU A 680 14.93 10.87 20.90
C LEU A 680 13.49 11.14 21.38
N LEU A 681 12.79 10.12 21.87
CA LEU A 681 11.41 10.27 22.39
C LEU A 681 11.38 11.27 23.55
N LYS A 682 12.33 11.15 24.48
CA LYS A 682 12.49 12.09 25.60
C LYS A 682 12.76 13.51 25.11
N ALA A 683 13.72 13.67 24.19
CA ALA A 683 14.11 14.98 23.68
C ALA A 683 12.96 15.69 22.94
N LEU A 684 12.14 14.95 22.19
CA LEU A 684 10.94 15.50 21.55
C LEU A 684 9.89 15.88 22.59
N ALA A 685 9.63 15.03 23.58
CA ALA A 685 8.66 15.31 24.66
C ALA A 685 9.03 16.57 25.46
N GLU A 686 10.31 16.75 25.83
CA GLU A 686 10.80 17.92 26.56
C GLU A 686 10.66 19.23 25.77
N LYS A 687 10.72 19.16 24.44
CA LYS A 687 10.62 20.31 23.54
C LYS A 687 9.21 20.55 23.00
N ASN A 688 8.21 19.76 23.42
CA ASN A 688 6.89 19.69 22.78
C ASN A 688 6.99 19.52 21.25
N GLY A 689 7.97 18.73 20.80
CA GLY A 689 8.20 18.41 19.40
C GLY A 689 7.39 17.21 18.93
N THR A 690 7.48 16.94 17.63
CA THR A 690 6.83 15.83 16.93
C THR A 690 7.86 15.05 16.12
N PHE A 691 7.60 13.78 15.84
CA PHE A 691 8.40 12.97 14.92
C PHE A 691 8.39 13.56 13.51
N ALA A 692 7.29 14.17 13.05
CA ALA A 692 7.25 14.87 11.77
C ALA A 692 8.35 15.94 11.58
N ASN A 693 8.85 16.52 12.68
CA ASN A 693 9.94 17.49 12.66
C ASN A 693 11.35 16.86 12.70
N TYR A 694 11.44 15.53 12.89
CA TYR A 694 12.70 14.82 12.88
C TYR A 694 13.31 14.84 11.48
N LYS A 695 14.50 15.42 11.37
CA LYS A 695 15.31 15.43 10.15
C LYS A 695 16.69 14.88 10.49
N GLN A 696 16.97 13.65 10.11
CA GLN A 696 18.33 13.13 10.10
C GLN A 696 18.97 13.42 8.75
N GLY A 697 20.20 13.91 8.75
CA GLY A 697 20.92 14.28 7.53
C GLY A 697 21.53 13.09 6.78
N GLU A 698 21.89 12.01 7.48
CA GLU A 698 22.66 10.89 6.94
C GLU A 698 22.33 9.57 7.67
N LEU A 699 22.39 8.45 6.94
CA LEU A 699 22.31 7.09 7.52
C LEU A 699 23.62 6.77 8.26
N ILE A 700 23.53 6.31 9.49
CA ILE A 700 24.67 5.85 10.28
C ILE A 700 24.56 4.33 10.36
N HIS A 701 25.63 3.61 10.00
CA HIS A 701 25.68 2.17 10.21
C HIS A 701 25.90 1.92 11.71
N ALA A 702 24.91 1.32 12.39
CA ALA A 702 24.99 0.89 13.77
C ALA A 702 25.85 -0.37 13.94
#